data_AF-A0AAF6AQQ7-F1
#
_entry.id   AF-A0AAF6AQQ7-F1
#
_cell.length_a   1.000
_cell.length_b   1.000
_cell.length_c   1.000
_cell.angle_alpha   90.00
_cell.angle_beta   90.00
_cell.angle_gamma   90.00
#
_symmetry.space_group_name_H-M   'P 1'
#
loop_
_entity.id
_entity.type
_entity.pdbx_description
1 polymer ?
#
loop_
_entity_poly.entity_id
_entity_poly.type
_entity_poly.pdbx_seq_one_letter_code
_entity_poly.pdbx_strand_id
1 'polypeptide(L)'
;MNMEKFSAGLQQGLSSILERRKSKDSGQSSEEPAYESLPEIGVDFEVEEEQVMKGLELLYQDRLSEADEYFETLKTGHARFSLHHAEVASFIALMSFEPEDIEFATTLLTETVSLADQQAKRWRTHSNLKKVNEAVGAMKTWALTRAATALKRAGPVGAQASAKLMPVESPSLPADDDDDEGSSSKPSNREEATYNHRARRMRLWALLIQGECHLMTSLLQVVAAGESWTSMVKVGFNAKRCWSIYQHCQKKLDQLQKEWVSLGGTLTGTGPMAPGVQADSDSDEDPNGPELNFDPANAARAMALAAAGPSRSSRRSQNYDPELSAPEGEMIYQGVRAAAGNLERLEGGIKEDQELASLRIGIQFGIGAFNLMISLIPTNYQKAIELMAVPGDRNQGLSLLRKVSGLHHSRAPLAAIVLLNYFTVLMGLLPYTQEHAMGGRNVLQMLPIAWKESSVFRVMQARLASYETQLEEATAMIVKCLRNPVKSKGSEGIPMQRLANLILDEHGWYLLLQGDFTGAYENFSSLYKDTVWLKPLYACLMAACCWEADDKFHNEAAKLMRDLPGMISGKKTNPTPMENFALRLANDFITNGQAPLFPAMEIIAVYNGFQHMDKATLKRHLDRIGDALMTRSPRRASDYQNVFSKEEPHQPGGSEQSGGPPSYADVMKKDVPGEAVAGQRNIPFQSRSKSSSPKSEDDDDSSSSGSKFHHTWAKGSKVLCRYLLALCQRSLGDLKQAEANFRYVVSQTDVVPGNVVPYACFEWGSMLLSSESTSPEGLNLLEKSIDFPSHEFQTRLKFVVSERLRMFRRACENDLSSKASTTSALNLRRVSELLRTVQIQPK
;
A
#
# COMPACT_ATOMS: atom_id res chain seq x y z
N MET A 1 -17.35 -35.93 -8.98
CA MET A 1 -18.49 -35.98 -8.04
C MET A 1 -18.59 -34.80 -7.04
N ASN A 2 -17.62 -33.88 -6.94
CA ASN A 2 -17.71 -32.73 -6.00
C ASN A 2 -18.04 -31.35 -6.63
N MET A 3 -17.99 -31.18 -7.96
CA MET A 3 -18.40 -29.92 -8.61
C MET A 3 -19.92 -29.76 -8.77
N GLU A 4 -20.66 -30.86 -8.98
CA GLU A 4 -22.13 -30.79 -9.14
C GLU A 4 -22.84 -30.46 -7.82
N LYS A 5 -22.33 -30.96 -6.68
CA LYS A 5 -22.85 -30.63 -5.34
C LYS A 5 -22.56 -29.17 -4.94
N PHE A 6 -21.43 -28.61 -5.36
CA PHE A 6 -21.09 -27.19 -5.15
C PHE A 6 -21.96 -26.27 -6.02
N SER A 7 -22.20 -26.63 -7.29
CA SER A 7 -23.11 -25.85 -8.16
C SER A 7 -24.58 -25.92 -7.71
N ALA A 8 -25.00 -27.08 -7.17
CA ALA A 8 -26.36 -27.25 -6.64
C ALA A 8 -26.58 -26.43 -5.35
N GLY A 9 -25.57 -26.33 -4.48
CA GLY A 9 -25.62 -25.46 -3.29
C GLY A 9 -25.69 -23.97 -3.64
N LEU A 10 -24.94 -23.54 -4.66
CA LEU A 10 -24.95 -22.15 -5.13
C LEU A 10 -26.29 -21.78 -5.81
N GLN A 11 -26.86 -22.69 -6.60
CA GLN A 11 -28.18 -22.50 -7.22
C GLN A 11 -29.33 -22.50 -6.20
N GLN A 12 -29.26 -23.34 -5.16
CA GLN A 12 -30.26 -23.41 -4.10
C GLN A 12 -30.21 -22.19 -3.17
N GLY A 13 -29.01 -21.61 -2.96
CA GLY A 13 -28.83 -20.33 -2.28
C GLY A 13 -29.43 -19.16 -3.08
N LEU A 14 -29.14 -19.08 -4.38
CA LEU A 14 -29.64 -18.03 -5.28
C LEU A 14 -31.17 -18.09 -5.48
N SER A 15 -31.78 -19.28 -5.57
CA SER A 15 -33.24 -19.43 -5.70
C SER A 15 -33.98 -19.05 -4.42
N SER A 16 -33.43 -19.37 -3.24
CA SER A 16 -34.01 -18.96 -1.95
C SER A 16 -34.00 -17.43 -1.73
N ILE A 17 -32.99 -16.73 -2.29
CA ILE A 17 -32.88 -15.27 -2.27
C ILE A 17 -33.88 -14.62 -3.25
N LEU A 18 -34.12 -15.25 -4.41
CA LEU A 18 -35.09 -14.78 -5.39
C LEU A 18 -36.55 -15.01 -4.97
N GLU A 19 -36.86 -16.10 -4.26
CA GLU A 19 -38.20 -16.34 -3.70
C GLU A 19 -38.53 -15.39 -2.53
N ARG A 20 -37.55 -15.06 -1.67
CA ARG A 20 -37.72 -14.03 -0.61
C ARG A 20 -37.88 -12.60 -1.16
N ARG A 21 -37.41 -12.33 -2.39
CA ARG A 21 -37.68 -11.07 -3.09
C ARG A 21 -39.10 -11.00 -3.65
N LYS A 22 -39.64 -12.09 -4.19
CA LYS A 22 -41.01 -12.13 -4.72
C LYS A 22 -42.10 -12.01 -3.64
N SER A 23 -41.83 -12.41 -2.40
CA SER A 23 -42.78 -12.23 -1.29
C SER A 23 -42.79 -10.82 -0.68
N LYS A 24 -41.85 -9.93 -1.06
CA LYS A 24 -41.76 -8.54 -0.56
C LYS A 24 -42.36 -7.50 -1.51
N ASP A 25 -42.65 -7.86 -2.76
CA ASP A 25 -43.21 -6.94 -3.77
C ASP A 25 -44.75 -6.85 -3.76
N SER A 26 -45.45 -7.57 -2.88
CA SER A 26 -46.93 -7.56 -2.82
C SER A 26 -47.54 -6.67 -1.74
N GLY A 27 -46.79 -5.69 -1.21
CA GLY A 27 -47.27 -4.84 -0.12
C GLY A 27 -46.68 -3.43 -0.17
N GLN A 28 -46.99 -2.66 -1.22
CA GLN A 28 -46.86 -1.21 -1.19
C GLN A 28 -48.22 -0.59 -0.88
N SER A 29 -48.44 -0.21 0.38
CA SER A 29 -49.38 0.85 0.73
C SER A 29 -48.60 2.08 1.15
N SER A 30 -48.97 3.21 0.56
CA SER A 30 -48.48 4.55 0.83
C SER A 30 -48.77 4.95 2.28
N GLU A 31 -47.73 5.23 3.06
CA GLU A 31 -47.85 5.96 4.33
C GLU A 31 -46.91 7.17 4.33
N GLU A 32 -47.47 8.32 4.67
CA GLU A 32 -46.79 9.59 4.92
C GLU A 32 -45.82 9.46 6.11
N PRO A 33 -44.76 10.30 6.19
CA PRO A 33 -43.77 10.15 7.25
C PRO A 33 -44.34 10.64 8.59
N ALA A 34 -44.77 9.69 9.43
CA ALA A 34 -44.95 9.93 10.85
C ALA A 34 -43.60 10.29 11.48
N TYR A 35 -43.59 11.35 12.29
CA TYR A 35 -42.45 11.76 13.11
C TYR A 35 -42.23 10.68 14.19
N GLU A 36 -41.58 9.58 13.84
CA GLU A 36 -41.18 8.54 14.81
C GLU A 36 -40.28 9.17 15.88
N SER A 37 -40.61 8.93 17.13
CA SER A 37 -39.83 9.33 18.31
C SER A 37 -38.36 8.96 18.12
N LEU A 38 -37.49 9.97 18.26
CA LEU A 38 -36.04 9.86 18.09
C LEU A 38 -35.46 8.77 19.02
N PRO A 39 -34.68 7.81 18.50
CA PRO A 39 -33.87 6.93 19.36
C PRO A 39 -32.87 7.77 20.17
N GLU A 40 -32.75 7.51 21.47
CA GLU A 40 -31.83 8.20 22.37
C GLU A 40 -30.37 8.08 21.90
N ILE A 41 -29.73 9.23 21.65
CA ILE A 41 -28.48 9.38 20.87
C ILE A 41 -27.22 8.87 21.61
N GLY A 42 -27.27 8.69 22.92
CA GLY A 42 -26.11 8.20 23.68
C GLY A 42 -25.91 6.69 23.60
N VAL A 43 -26.99 5.92 23.46
CA VAL A 43 -26.92 4.45 23.60
C VAL A 43 -26.63 3.77 22.26
N ASP A 44 -27.15 4.29 21.14
CA ASP A 44 -27.00 3.61 19.83
C ASP A 44 -25.55 3.63 19.29
N PHE A 45 -24.89 4.79 19.26
CA PHE A 45 -23.51 4.88 18.72
C PHE A 45 -22.47 4.22 19.62
N GLU A 46 -22.59 4.38 20.94
CA GLU A 46 -21.66 3.76 21.90
C GLU A 46 -21.74 2.24 21.85
N VAL A 47 -22.96 1.69 21.75
CA VAL A 47 -23.18 0.25 21.57
C VAL A 47 -22.64 -0.22 20.21
N GLU A 48 -22.88 0.52 19.13
CA GLU A 48 -22.32 0.19 17.81
C GLU A 48 -20.77 0.19 17.84
N GLU A 49 -20.14 1.19 18.47
CA GLU A 49 -18.69 1.26 18.58
C GLU A 49 -18.13 0.13 19.45
N GLU A 50 -18.81 -0.23 20.55
CA GLU A 50 -18.43 -1.37 21.38
C GLU A 50 -18.53 -2.70 20.61
N GLN A 51 -19.59 -2.88 19.82
CA GLN A 51 -19.75 -4.05 18.95
C GLN A 51 -18.65 -4.11 17.89
N VAL A 52 -18.31 -2.99 17.24
CA VAL A 52 -17.18 -2.91 16.31
C VAL A 52 -15.88 -3.30 17.00
N MET A 53 -15.58 -2.70 18.16
CA MET A 53 -14.36 -3.00 18.90
C MET A 53 -14.28 -4.47 19.30
N LYS A 54 -15.38 -5.08 19.75
CA LYS A 54 -15.45 -6.51 20.06
C LYS A 54 -15.14 -7.39 18.84
N GLY A 55 -15.69 -7.06 17.67
CA GLY A 55 -15.37 -7.79 16.44
C GLY A 55 -13.90 -7.66 16.03
N LEU A 56 -13.30 -6.47 16.21
CA LEU A 56 -11.88 -6.24 15.95
C LEU A 56 -10.97 -6.92 16.97
N GLU A 57 -11.39 -7.04 18.23
CA GLU A 57 -10.68 -7.84 19.23
C GLU A 57 -10.60 -9.31 18.81
N LEU A 58 -11.68 -9.89 18.27
CA LEU A 58 -11.64 -11.24 17.70
C LEU A 58 -10.60 -11.34 16.56
N LEU A 59 -10.60 -10.37 15.65
CA LEU A 59 -9.65 -10.30 14.53
C LEU A 59 -8.20 -10.27 15.02
N TYR A 60 -7.90 -9.43 16.01
CA TYR A 60 -6.55 -9.24 16.56
C TYR A 60 -6.23 -10.14 17.76
N GLN A 61 -7.01 -11.19 18.01
CA GLN A 61 -6.70 -12.28 18.94
C GLN A 61 -6.59 -13.63 18.20
N ASP A 62 -6.25 -13.58 16.91
CA ASP A 62 -6.13 -14.73 16.01
C ASP A 62 -7.41 -15.60 15.95
N ARG A 63 -8.59 -14.96 16.04
CA ARG A 63 -9.92 -15.59 15.89
C ARG A 63 -10.63 -15.07 14.64
N LEU A 64 -9.92 -15.09 13.51
CA LEU A 64 -10.39 -14.52 12.23
C LEU A 64 -11.75 -15.08 11.78
N SER A 65 -11.94 -16.40 11.86
CA SER A 65 -13.21 -17.03 11.49
C SER A 65 -14.39 -16.55 12.33
N GLU A 66 -14.15 -16.28 13.62
CA GLU A 66 -15.19 -15.79 14.54
C GLU A 66 -15.47 -14.31 14.31
N ALA A 67 -14.46 -13.52 13.96
CA ALA A 67 -14.63 -12.12 13.57
C ALA A 67 -15.46 -11.99 12.27
N ASP A 68 -15.17 -12.85 11.29
CA ASP A 68 -15.89 -12.92 10.02
C ASP A 68 -17.37 -13.24 10.24
N GLU A 69 -17.67 -14.34 10.96
CA GLU A 69 -19.04 -14.72 11.32
C GLU A 69 -19.74 -13.61 12.13
N TYR A 70 -19.05 -13.02 13.11
CA TYR A 70 -19.61 -11.95 13.94
C TYR A 70 -20.09 -10.78 13.09
N PHE A 71 -19.26 -10.22 12.21
CA PHE A 71 -19.68 -9.10 11.37
C PHE A 71 -20.67 -9.52 10.28
N GLU A 72 -20.62 -10.75 9.77
CA GLU A 72 -21.62 -11.28 8.85
C GLU A 72 -23.03 -11.26 9.46
N THR A 73 -23.15 -11.63 10.74
CA THR A 73 -24.45 -11.60 11.43
C THR A 73 -25.00 -10.18 11.64
N LEU A 74 -24.13 -9.20 11.83
CA LEU A 74 -24.49 -7.81 12.13
C LEU A 74 -24.69 -6.93 10.89
N LYS A 75 -24.12 -7.31 9.73
CA LYS A 75 -24.06 -6.43 8.55
C LYS A 75 -25.41 -6.07 7.93
N THR A 76 -26.45 -6.88 8.15
CA THR A 76 -27.71 -6.80 7.39
C THR A 76 -28.36 -5.41 7.53
N GLY A 77 -28.35 -4.62 6.45
CA GLY A 77 -28.91 -3.26 6.43
C GLY A 77 -28.04 -2.19 7.09
N HIS A 78 -26.86 -2.54 7.61
CA HIS A 78 -25.99 -1.66 8.38
C HIS A 78 -24.64 -1.43 7.67
N ALA A 79 -24.44 -0.24 7.10
CA ALA A 79 -23.22 0.07 6.33
C ALA A 79 -21.93 -0.01 7.17
N ARG A 80 -21.96 0.38 8.46
CA ARG A 80 -20.79 0.33 9.34
C ARG A 80 -20.32 -1.12 9.59
N PHE A 81 -21.24 -2.03 9.91
CA PHE A 81 -20.89 -3.44 10.11
C PHE A 81 -20.55 -4.14 8.79
N SER A 82 -21.20 -3.74 7.69
CA SER A 82 -20.82 -4.20 6.34
C SER A 82 -19.38 -3.80 5.98
N LEU A 83 -18.95 -2.60 6.35
CA LEU A 83 -17.57 -2.16 6.17
C LEU A 83 -16.60 -3.02 6.97
N HIS A 84 -16.86 -3.27 8.25
CA HIS A 84 -15.96 -4.09 9.07
C HIS A 84 -15.93 -5.57 8.65
N HIS A 85 -17.05 -6.12 8.13
CA HIS A 85 -17.03 -7.41 7.46
C HIS A 85 -16.12 -7.40 6.22
N ALA A 86 -16.25 -6.38 5.37
CA ALA A 86 -15.38 -6.20 4.21
C ALA A 86 -13.91 -5.97 4.60
N GLU A 87 -13.65 -5.37 5.77
CA GLU A 87 -12.30 -5.21 6.33
C GLU A 87 -11.68 -6.53 6.74
N VAL A 88 -12.41 -7.41 7.42
CA VAL A 88 -11.94 -8.77 7.75
C VAL A 88 -11.60 -9.53 6.47
N ALA A 89 -12.49 -9.53 5.48
CA ALA A 89 -12.26 -10.17 4.19
C ALA A 89 -11.03 -9.59 3.46
N SER A 90 -10.88 -8.26 3.45
CA SER A 90 -9.72 -7.59 2.85
C SER A 90 -8.42 -7.93 3.58
N PHE A 91 -8.48 -8.08 4.90
CA PHE A 91 -7.33 -8.47 5.71
C PHE A 91 -6.87 -9.89 5.36
N ILE A 92 -7.80 -10.84 5.20
CA ILE A 92 -7.53 -12.21 4.73
C ILE A 92 -6.91 -12.19 3.33
N ALA A 93 -7.50 -11.42 2.41
CA ALA A 93 -7.01 -11.28 1.03
C ALA A 93 -5.58 -10.73 0.96
N LEU A 94 -5.23 -9.76 1.81
CA LEU A 94 -3.89 -9.18 1.90
C LEU A 94 -2.85 -10.14 2.51
N MET A 95 -3.26 -11.11 3.32
CA MET A 95 -2.37 -12.14 3.85
C MET A 95 -2.14 -13.28 2.84
N SER A 96 -3.18 -13.68 2.11
CA SER A 96 -3.12 -14.86 1.23
C SER A 96 -2.67 -14.55 -0.20
N PHE A 97 -3.00 -13.37 -0.70
CA PHE A 97 -2.88 -12.98 -2.12
C PHE A 97 -3.62 -13.93 -3.07
N GLU A 98 -4.60 -14.70 -2.59
CA GLU A 98 -5.36 -15.62 -3.42
C GLU A 98 -6.48 -14.86 -4.18
N PRO A 99 -6.65 -15.07 -5.50
CA PRO A 99 -7.62 -14.34 -6.31
C PRO A 99 -9.05 -14.43 -5.80
N GLU A 100 -9.44 -15.59 -5.24
CA GLU A 100 -10.77 -15.82 -4.67
C GLU A 100 -11.02 -14.94 -3.43
N ASP A 101 -10.02 -14.84 -2.54
CA ASP A 101 -10.09 -14.01 -1.34
C ASP A 101 -10.17 -12.52 -1.74
N ILE A 102 -9.40 -12.10 -2.75
CA ILE A 102 -9.40 -10.74 -3.29
C ILE A 102 -10.76 -10.40 -3.95
N GLU A 103 -11.32 -11.31 -4.74
CA GLU A 103 -12.61 -11.14 -5.40
C GLU A 103 -13.75 -11.05 -4.38
N PHE A 104 -13.73 -11.90 -3.36
CA PHE A 104 -14.69 -11.87 -2.26
C PHE A 104 -14.63 -10.53 -1.50
N ALA A 105 -13.44 -10.09 -1.08
CA ALA A 105 -13.26 -8.80 -0.42
C ALA A 105 -13.74 -7.62 -1.29
N THR A 106 -13.38 -7.62 -2.58
CA THR A 106 -13.80 -6.57 -3.52
C THR A 106 -15.32 -6.53 -3.71
N THR A 107 -15.98 -7.68 -3.69
CA THR A 107 -17.44 -7.79 -3.78
C THR A 107 -18.11 -7.17 -2.55
N LEU A 108 -17.66 -7.54 -1.34
CA LEU A 108 -18.17 -6.96 -0.09
C LEU A 108 -17.96 -5.44 -0.01
N LEU A 109 -16.80 -4.94 -0.45
CA LEU A 109 -16.54 -3.50 -0.53
C LEU A 109 -17.52 -2.80 -1.48
N THR A 110 -17.82 -3.42 -2.62
CA THR A 110 -18.78 -2.87 -3.61
C THR A 110 -20.21 -2.84 -3.07
N GLU A 111 -20.64 -3.91 -2.41
CA GLU A 111 -21.94 -3.98 -1.73
C GLU A 111 -22.06 -2.93 -0.63
N THR A 112 -21.00 -2.76 0.17
CA THR A 112 -20.94 -1.76 1.24
C THR A 112 -21.05 -0.34 0.69
N VAL A 113 -20.38 -0.02 -0.43
CA VAL A 113 -20.52 1.29 -1.11
C VAL A 113 -21.97 1.54 -1.54
N SER A 114 -22.65 0.54 -2.10
CA SER A 114 -24.05 0.65 -2.51
C SER A 114 -24.97 0.92 -1.33
N LEU A 115 -24.77 0.20 -0.22
CA LEU A 115 -25.55 0.41 1.01
C LEU A 115 -25.29 1.79 1.62
N ALA A 116 -24.03 2.22 1.69
CA ALA A 116 -23.66 3.54 2.17
C ALA A 116 -24.23 4.65 1.28
N ASP A 117 -24.29 4.46 -0.04
CA ASP A 117 -24.94 5.42 -0.96
C ASP A 117 -26.44 5.57 -0.67
N GLN A 118 -27.14 4.46 -0.42
CA GLN A 118 -28.56 4.49 -0.02
C GLN A 118 -28.75 5.22 1.31
N GLN A 119 -27.88 4.97 2.30
CA GLN A 119 -27.92 5.68 3.59
C GLN A 119 -27.61 7.18 3.44
N ALA A 120 -26.60 7.55 2.66
CA ALA A 120 -26.25 8.95 2.41
C ALA A 120 -27.39 9.72 1.73
N LYS A 121 -28.17 9.05 0.86
CA LYS A 121 -29.37 9.60 0.21
C LYS A 121 -30.51 9.81 1.21
N ARG A 122 -30.75 8.85 2.11
CA ARG A 122 -31.79 8.92 3.15
C ARG A 122 -31.60 10.12 4.08
N TRP A 123 -30.36 10.42 4.44
CA TRP A 123 -30.02 11.47 5.41
C TRP A 123 -29.72 12.85 4.77
N ARG A 124 -30.17 13.10 3.54
CA ARG A 124 -30.10 14.45 2.96
C ARG A 124 -31.10 15.38 3.66
N THR A 125 -30.62 16.51 4.18
CA THR A 125 -31.48 17.50 4.85
C THR A 125 -32.32 18.31 3.84
N HIS A 126 -33.58 18.59 4.20
CA HIS A 126 -34.67 19.07 3.33
C HIS A 126 -34.54 20.52 2.82
N SER A 127 -33.64 21.35 3.37
CA SER A 127 -33.47 22.76 2.94
C SER A 127 -33.10 22.90 1.47
N ASN A 128 -32.37 21.92 0.90
CA ASN A 128 -31.98 21.93 -0.50
C ASN A 128 -33.03 21.29 -1.42
N LEU A 129 -33.85 20.35 -0.92
CA LEU A 129 -34.95 19.79 -1.72
C LEU A 129 -36.03 20.84 -2.00
N LYS A 130 -36.35 21.67 -1.00
CA LYS A 130 -37.32 22.77 -1.15
C LYS A 130 -36.81 23.82 -2.14
N LYS A 131 -35.56 24.27 -2.00
CA LYS A 131 -34.91 25.21 -2.93
C LYS A 131 -34.79 24.66 -4.36
N VAL A 132 -34.44 23.38 -4.52
CA VAL A 132 -34.36 22.73 -5.84
C VAL A 132 -35.75 22.58 -6.44
N ASN A 133 -36.76 22.15 -5.69
CA ASN A 133 -38.14 22.06 -6.18
C ASN A 133 -38.74 23.43 -6.52
N GLU A 134 -38.44 24.47 -5.74
CA GLU A 134 -38.81 25.86 -6.03
C GLU A 134 -38.10 26.38 -7.29
N ALA A 135 -36.80 26.10 -7.46
CA ALA A 135 -36.04 26.47 -8.65
C ALA A 135 -36.51 25.74 -9.91
N VAL A 136 -36.78 24.43 -9.81
CA VAL A 136 -37.35 23.61 -10.89
C VAL A 136 -38.77 24.08 -11.23
N GLY A 137 -39.58 24.41 -10.22
CA GLY A 137 -40.90 25.01 -10.38
C GLY A 137 -40.83 26.34 -11.12
N ALA A 138 -39.98 27.26 -10.68
CA ALA A 138 -39.76 28.56 -11.31
C ALA A 138 -39.26 28.44 -12.76
N MET A 139 -38.34 27.50 -13.03
CA MET A 139 -37.83 27.24 -14.38
C MET A 139 -38.91 26.67 -15.31
N LYS A 140 -39.76 25.77 -14.80
CA LYS A 140 -40.91 25.24 -15.53
C LYS A 140 -41.92 26.34 -15.86
N THR A 141 -42.24 27.20 -14.88
CA THR A 141 -43.14 28.35 -15.07
C THR A 141 -42.58 29.35 -16.07
N TRP A 142 -41.27 29.64 -16.02
CA TRP A 142 -40.59 30.50 -16.99
C TRP A 142 -40.63 29.92 -18.41
N ALA A 143 -40.35 28.63 -18.58
CA ALA A 143 -40.37 27.96 -19.87
C ALA A 143 -41.79 27.93 -20.49
N LEU A 144 -42.80 27.63 -19.67
CA LEU A 144 -44.21 27.64 -20.08
C LEU A 144 -44.66 29.06 -20.49
N THR A 145 -44.26 30.08 -19.73
CA THR A 145 -44.57 31.49 -20.04
C THR A 145 -43.94 31.92 -21.37
N ARG A 146 -42.70 31.50 -21.63
CA ARG A 146 -41.99 31.82 -22.86
C ARG A 146 -42.58 31.10 -24.08
N ALA A 147 -42.96 29.84 -23.93
CA ALA A 147 -43.68 29.06 -24.95
C ALA A 147 -45.07 29.67 -25.25
N ALA A 148 -45.82 30.06 -24.21
CA ALA A 148 -47.10 30.75 -24.33
C ALA A 148 -46.96 32.10 -25.07
N THR A 149 -45.90 32.86 -24.77
CA THR A 149 -45.63 34.15 -25.42
C THR A 149 -45.24 33.99 -26.89
N ALA A 150 -44.46 32.95 -27.23
CA ALA A 150 -44.11 32.60 -28.61
C ALA A 150 -45.35 32.17 -29.41
N LEU A 151 -46.23 31.38 -28.81
CA LEU A 151 -47.51 30.97 -29.41
C LEU A 151 -48.46 32.15 -29.62
N LYS A 152 -48.55 33.11 -28.68
CA LYS A 152 -49.32 34.35 -28.88
C LYS A 152 -48.81 35.22 -30.03
N ARG A 153 -47.51 35.21 -30.31
CA ARG A 153 -46.90 35.94 -31.45
C ARG A 153 -47.16 35.26 -32.81
N ALA A 154 -47.57 33.99 -32.83
CA ALA A 154 -47.84 33.23 -34.04
C ALA A 154 -49.25 33.45 -34.63
N GLY A 155 -50.04 34.38 -34.09
CA GLY A 155 -51.36 34.75 -34.61
C GLY A 155 -52.54 34.12 -33.85
N PRO A 156 -53.78 34.27 -34.36
CA PRO A 156 -55.02 33.98 -33.61
C PRO A 156 -55.14 32.54 -33.11
N VAL A 157 -54.65 31.59 -33.90
CA VAL A 157 -54.67 30.14 -33.58
C VAL A 157 -53.66 29.81 -32.48
N GLY A 158 -52.50 30.48 -32.47
CA GLY A 158 -51.49 30.34 -31.42
C GLY A 158 -51.93 30.95 -30.08
N ALA A 159 -52.76 32.00 -30.10
CA ALA A 159 -53.33 32.59 -28.89
C ALA A 159 -54.28 31.62 -28.13
N GLN A 160 -55.05 30.80 -28.84
CA GLN A 160 -55.89 29.74 -28.24
C GLN A 160 -55.06 28.59 -27.65
N ALA A 161 -53.95 28.22 -28.30
CA ALA A 161 -53.04 27.20 -27.77
C ALA A 161 -52.28 27.67 -26.52
N SER A 162 -51.89 28.96 -26.48
CA SER A 162 -51.28 29.58 -25.30
C SER A 162 -52.19 29.56 -24.07
N ALA A 163 -53.49 29.74 -24.24
CA ALA A 163 -54.46 29.74 -23.14
C ALA A 163 -54.63 28.36 -22.49
N LYS A 164 -54.29 27.27 -23.19
CA LYS A 164 -54.34 25.89 -22.67
C LYS A 164 -53.04 25.44 -21.99
N LEU A 165 -51.94 26.19 -22.16
CA LEU A 165 -50.60 25.83 -21.68
C LEU A 165 -50.28 26.36 -20.27
N MET A 166 -51.01 27.37 -19.80
CA MET A 166 -50.88 27.91 -18.44
C MET A 166 -51.88 27.19 -17.52
N PRO A 167 -51.49 26.76 -16.31
CA PRO A 167 -52.44 26.16 -15.36
C PRO A 167 -53.50 27.19 -14.95
N VAL A 168 -54.75 26.77 -14.85
CA VAL A 168 -55.86 27.56 -14.30
C VAL A 168 -55.59 27.75 -12.79
N GLU A 169 -55.62 28.98 -12.30
CA GLU A 169 -55.56 29.28 -10.87
C GLU A 169 -56.64 28.49 -10.13
N SER A 170 -56.23 27.66 -9.17
CA SER A 170 -57.15 26.98 -8.27
C SER A 170 -57.59 27.97 -7.17
N PRO A 171 -58.87 27.95 -6.76
CA PRO A 171 -59.42 28.93 -5.82
C PRO A 171 -58.78 28.79 -4.44
N SER A 172 -58.55 29.93 -3.80
CA SER A 172 -58.15 30.06 -2.39
C SER A 172 -59.06 29.23 -1.48
N LEU A 173 -58.46 28.33 -0.71
CA LEU A 173 -59.11 27.68 0.43
C LEU A 173 -59.34 28.70 1.57
N PRO A 174 -60.39 28.53 2.40
CA PRO A 174 -60.73 29.48 3.45
C PRO A 174 -59.66 29.52 4.55
N ALA A 175 -59.59 30.63 5.28
CA ALA A 175 -58.87 30.70 6.54
C ALA A 175 -59.60 29.80 7.55
N ASP A 176 -58.93 28.74 8.00
CA ASP A 176 -59.37 27.97 9.15
C ASP A 176 -59.03 28.78 10.42
N ASP A 177 -60.08 29.23 11.10
CA ASP A 177 -60.05 29.68 12.49
C ASP A 177 -59.82 28.44 13.37
N ASP A 178 -58.58 28.21 13.81
CA ASP A 178 -58.23 27.17 14.79
C ASP A 178 -58.40 27.71 16.23
N ASP A 179 -59.62 27.60 16.75
CA ASP A 179 -59.89 27.43 18.18
C ASP A 179 -60.31 25.96 18.42
N ASP A 180 -59.36 25.03 18.63
CA ASP A 180 -59.64 23.86 19.47
C ASP A 180 -58.35 23.20 20.02
N GLU A 181 -58.45 22.76 21.27
CA GLU A 181 -57.37 22.22 22.10
C GLU A 181 -56.96 20.80 21.66
N GLY A 182 -55.70 20.63 21.23
CA GLY A 182 -55.10 19.32 20.98
C GLY A 182 -53.58 19.40 20.94
N SER A 183 -52.92 19.05 22.05
CA SER A 183 -51.48 19.14 22.24
C SER A 183 -50.68 18.30 21.22
N SER A 184 -50.16 18.95 20.17
CA SER A 184 -48.90 18.54 19.52
C SER A 184 -48.03 19.79 19.36
N SER A 185 -46.99 19.89 20.18
CA SER A 185 -46.08 21.04 20.16
C SER A 185 -45.28 21.05 18.85
N LYS A 186 -45.40 22.12 18.05
CA LYS A 186 -44.45 22.41 16.97
C LYS A 186 -43.03 22.39 17.56
N PRO A 187 -42.07 21.65 16.98
CA PRO A 187 -40.73 21.57 17.53
C PRO A 187 -40.09 22.96 17.53
N SER A 188 -39.40 23.30 18.62
CA SER A 188 -38.68 24.56 18.74
C SER A 188 -37.56 24.64 17.69
N ASN A 189 -37.16 25.86 17.28
CA ASN A 189 -36.02 26.09 16.36
C ASN A 189 -34.74 25.32 16.78
N ARG A 190 -34.59 25.01 18.09
CA ARG A 190 -33.47 24.26 18.64
C ARG A 190 -33.58 22.75 18.35
N GLU A 191 -34.77 22.17 18.47
CA GLU A 191 -34.99 20.74 18.20
C GLU A 191 -34.81 20.41 16.72
N GLU A 192 -35.27 21.30 15.82
CA GLU A 192 -35.02 21.17 14.38
C GLU A 192 -33.52 21.31 14.04
N ALA A 193 -32.80 22.23 14.70
CA ALA A 193 -31.36 22.37 14.52
C ALA A 193 -30.60 21.12 15.00
N THR A 194 -30.98 20.54 16.15
CA THR A 194 -30.40 19.30 16.67
C THR A 194 -30.69 18.11 15.75
N TYR A 195 -31.92 18.00 15.22
CA TYR A 195 -32.26 16.98 14.22
C TYR A 195 -31.41 17.09 12.95
N ASN A 196 -31.30 18.30 12.39
CA ASN A 196 -30.52 18.55 11.18
C ASN A 196 -29.03 18.26 11.40
N HIS A 197 -28.49 18.59 12.57
CA HIS A 197 -27.10 18.25 12.95
C HIS A 197 -26.90 16.73 12.97
N ARG A 198 -27.83 15.96 13.57
CA ARG A 198 -27.82 14.49 13.58
C ARG A 198 -27.89 13.91 12.18
N ALA A 199 -28.83 14.36 11.34
CA ALA A 199 -28.96 13.86 9.97
C ALA A 199 -27.67 14.07 9.15
N ARG A 200 -27.01 15.22 9.33
CA ARG A 200 -25.72 15.51 8.68
C ARG A 200 -24.59 14.62 9.18
N ARG A 201 -24.53 14.28 10.47
CA ARG A 201 -23.58 13.30 11.03
C ARG A 201 -23.76 11.91 10.41
N MET A 202 -25.00 11.43 10.34
CA MET A 202 -25.31 10.14 9.71
C MET A 202 -24.92 10.10 8.24
N ARG A 203 -25.16 11.19 7.51
CA ARG A 203 -24.71 11.33 6.11
C ARG A 203 -23.18 11.34 6.01
N LEU A 204 -22.49 12.00 6.93
CA LEU A 204 -21.03 12.05 6.96
C LEU A 204 -20.40 10.68 7.21
N TRP A 205 -20.98 9.86 8.10
CA TRP A 205 -20.59 8.44 8.27
C TRP A 205 -20.72 7.65 6.98
N ALA A 206 -21.86 7.75 6.29
CA ALA A 206 -22.08 7.05 5.04
C ALA A 206 -21.04 7.44 3.97
N LEU A 207 -20.68 8.74 3.89
CA LEU A 207 -19.63 9.21 2.99
C LEU A 207 -18.25 8.71 3.40
N LEU A 208 -17.91 8.73 4.69
CA LEU A 208 -16.66 8.18 5.22
C LEU A 208 -16.51 6.69 4.84
N ILE A 209 -17.55 5.89 5.05
CA ILE A 209 -17.58 4.47 4.70
C ILE A 209 -17.31 4.27 3.20
N GLN A 210 -17.92 5.08 2.33
CA GLN A 210 -17.64 5.02 0.89
C GLN A 210 -16.16 5.32 0.59
N GLY A 211 -15.59 6.35 1.23
CA GLY A 211 -14.19 6.72 1.09
C GLY A 211 -13.24 5.58 1.49
N GLU A 212 -13.53 4.91 2.61
CA GLU A 212 -12.76 3.77 3.11
C GLU A 212 -12.86 2.56 2.18
N CYS A 213 -14.05 2.24 1.68
CA CYS A 213 -14.21 1.15 0.72
C CYS A 213 -13.40 1.39 -0.57
N HIS A 214 -13.39 2.63 -1.09
CA HIS A 214 -12.57 2.98 -2.25
C HIS A 214 -11.07 2.92 -1.95
N LEU A 215 -10.64 3.34 -0.76
CA LEU A 215 -9.25 3.22 -0.33
C LEU A 215 -8.80 1.75 -0.30
N MET A 216 -9.58 0.87 0.32
CA MET A 216 -9.26 -0.56 0.42
C MET A 216 -9.31 -1.26 -0.93
N THR A 217 -10.28 -0.90 -1.79
CA THR A 217 -10.35 -1.41 -3.17
C THR A 217 -9.09 -1.02 -3.95
N SER A 218 -8.62 0.23 -3.83
CA SER A 218 -7.37 0.66 -4.44
C SER A 218 -6.17 -0.14 -3.92
N LEU A 219 -6.10 -0.37 -2.61
CA LEU A 219 -5.02 -1.16 -2.00
C LEU A 219 -5.00 -2.60 -2.54
N LEU A 220 -6.16 -3.28 -2.53
CA LEU A 220 -6.29 -4.65 -3.06
C LEU A 220 -5.93 -4.71 -4.55
N GLN A 221 -6.28 -3.70 -5.34
CA GLN A 221 -5.92 -3.65 -6.76
C GLN A 221 -4.41 -3.46 -7.00
N VAL A 222 -3.74 -2.64 -6.20
CA VAL A 222 -2.27 -2.51 -6.22
C VAL A 222 -1.61 -3.86 -5.93
N VAL A 223 -2.15 -4.59 -4.96
CA VAL A 223 -1.63 -5.88 -4.52
C VAL A 223 -1.93 -7.02 -5.53
N ALA A 224 -3.15 -7.10 -6.04
CA ALA A 224 -3.67 -8.25 -6.79
C ALA A 224 -3.30 -8.27 -8.27
N ALA A 225 -3.37 -7.11 -8.93
CA ALA A 225 -3.34 -7.06 -10.40
C ALA A 225 -1.94 -6.83 -11.00
N GLY A 226 -0.92 -6.91 -10.14
CA GLY A 226 0.49 -6.73 -10.49
C GLY A 226 0.79 -5.35 -11.09
N GLU A 227 2.01 -5.21 -11.61
CA GLU A 227 2.53 -3.99 -12.23
C GLU A 227 1.95 -3.72 -13.64
N SER A 228 0.64 -3.89 -13.84
CA SER A 228 -0.01 -3.59 -15.13
C SER A 228 -0.51 -2.15 -15.21
N TRP A 229 -0.36 -1.53 -16.39
CA TRP A 229 -0.86 -0.18 -16.65
C TRP A 229 -2.38 -0.07 -16.40
N THR A 230 -3.13 -1.08 -16.83
CA THR A 230 -4.60 -1.14 -16.68
C THR A 230 -5.02 -1.22 -15.21
N SER A 231 -4.29 -1.97 -14.38
CA SER A 231 -4.48 -1.96 -12.93
C SER A 231 -4.26 -0.55 -12.37
N MET A 232 -3.15 0.08 -12.73
CA MET A 232 -2.79 1.37 -12.16
C MET A 232 -3.75 2.50 -12.55
N VAL A 233 -4.39 2.42 -13.72
CA VAL A 233 -5.49 3.32 -14.09
C VAL A 233 -6.71 3.12 -13.19
N LYS A 234 -7.08 1.86 -12.87
CA LYS A 234 -8.18 1.57 -11.94
C LYS A 234 -7.88 2.07 -10.52
N VAL A 235 -6.64 1.85 -10.06
CA VAL A 235 -6.13 2.41 -8.81
C VAL A 235 -6.27 3.93 -8.82
N GLY A 236 -5.85 4.59 -9.91
CA GLY A 236 -5.95 6.04 -10.06
C GLY A 236 -7.38 6.56 -10.01
N PHE A 237 -8.31 5.88 -10.70
CA PHE A 237 -9.73 6.24 -10.69
C PHE A 237 -10.33 6.15 -9.27
N ASN A 238 -10.12 5.02 -8.59
CA ASN A 238 -10.61 4.80 -7.24
C ASN A 238 -9.98 5.75 -6.23
N ALA A 239 -8.67 6.01 -6.36
CA ALA A 239 -7.94 6.97 -5.55
C ALA A 239 -8.48 8.39 -5.70
N LYS A 240 -8.76 8.85 -6.92
CA LYS A 240 -9.36 10.18 -7.15
C LYS A 240 -10.71 10.33 -6.46
N ARG A 241 -11.56 9.30 -6.54
CA ARG A 241 -12.88 9.29 -5.88
C ARG A 241 -12.73 9.29 -4.36
N CYS A 242 -11.86 8.44 -3.83
CA CYS A 242 -11.49 8.36 -2.42
C CYS A 242 -11.04 9.73 -1.87
N TRP A 243 -10.12 10.40 -2.56
CA TRP A 243 -9.64 11.73 -2.16
C TRP A 243 -10.74 12.79 -2.14
N SER A 244 -11.57 12.85 -3.19
CA SER A 244 -12.68 13.80 -3.28
C SER A 244 -13.66 13.63 -2.10
N ILE A 245 -13.97 12.38 -1.77
CA ILE A 245 -14.82 12.05 -0.60
C ILE A 245 -14.15 12.53 0.69
N TYR A 246 -12.88 12.23 0.94
CA TYR A 246 -12.22 12.67 2.16
C TYR A 246 -12.12 14.21 2.29
N GLN A 247 -11.84 14.92 1.19
CA GLN A 247 -11.86 16.38 1.19
C GLN A 247 -13.25 16.93 1.53
N HIS A 248 -14.30 16.33 0.99
CA HIS A 248 -15.67 16.71 1.30
C HIS A 248 -16.01 16.41 2.76
N CYS A 249 -15.66 15.21 3.25
CA CYS A 249 -15.86 14.81 4.64
C CYS A 249 -15.16 15.74 5.62
N GLN A 250 -13.89 16.12 5.35
CA GLN A 250 -13.15 17.07 6.20
C GLN A 250 -13.87 18.42 6.28
N LYS A 251 -14.28 18.99 5.13
CA LYS A 251 -15.01 20.26 5.11
C LYS A 251 -16.34 20.19 5.87
N LYS A 252 -17.08 19.09 5.74
CA LYS A 252 -18.36 18.89 6.43
C LYS A 252 -18.18 18.63 7.92
N LEU A 253 -17.12 17.94 8.32
CA LEU A 253 -16.75 17.80 9.73
C LEU A 253 -16.44 19.16 10.34
N ASP A 254 -15.62 19.99 9.69
CA ASP A 254 -15.26 21.33 10.19
C ASP A 254 -16.52 22.21 10.38
N GLN A 255 -17.51 22.09 9.48
CA GLN A 255 -18.81 22.76 9.61
C GLN A 255 -19.59 22.22 10.83
N LEU A 256 -19.72 20.91 10.96
CA LEU A 256 -20.44 20.27 12.08
C LEU A 256 -19.82 20.59 13.45
N GLN A 257 -18.50 20.69 13.53
CA GLN A 257 -17.79 21.08 14.74
C GLN A 257 -18.07 22.54 15.12
N LYS A 258 -18.12 23.45 14.15
CA LYS A 258 -18.50 24.86 14.39
C LYS A 258 -19.96 24.98 14.86
N GLU A 259 -20.87 24.24 14.22
CA GLU A 259 -22.28 24.17 14.63
C GLU A 259 -22.45 23.56 16.03
N TRP A 260 -21.65 22.56 16.38
CA TRP A 260 -21.65 21.98 17.73
C TRP A 260 -21.28 23.01 18.80
N VAL A 261 -20.27 23.85 18.52
CA VAL A 261 -19.88 24.95 19.40
C VAL A 261 -21.00 25.98 19.52
N SER A 262 -21.65 26.36 18.41
CA SER A 262 -22.73 27.36 18.43
C SER A 262 -24.00 26.89 19.12
N LEU A 263 -24.28 25.58 19.13
CA LEU A 263 -25.39 24.96 19.86
C LEU A 263 -25.14 24.88 21.39
N GLY A 264 -24.00 25.39 21.88
CA GLY A 264 -23.67 25.48 23.30
C GLY A 264 -23.31 24.12 23.91
N GLY A 265 -22.60 23.26 23.18
CA GLY A 265 -22.35 21.88 23.56
C GLY A 265 -21.87 21.67 25.02
N THR A 266 -22.62 20.85 25.77
CA THR A 266 -22.14 20.09 26.93
C THR A 266 -22.68 18.67 26.88
N LEU A 267 -21.79 17.73 27.21
CA LEU A 267 -21.94 16.28 27.25
C LEU A 267 -23.14 15.82 28.08
N THR A 268 -23.56 14.59 27.81
CA THR A 268 -24.31 13.71 28.73
C THR A 268 -24.21 14.14 30.20
N GLY A 269 -25.35 14.50 30.80
CA GLY A 269 -25.56 14.55 32.25
C GLY A 269 -25.47 15.92 32.94
N THR A 270 -26.65 16.54 33.11
CA THR A 270 -27.07 17.54 34.13
C THR A 270 -26.74 19.04 33.95
N GLY A 271 -27.81 19.86 33.88
CA GLY A 271 -27.85 21.26 34.34
C GLY A 271 -27.97 22.36 33.25
N PRO A 272 -28.99 23.26 33.28
CA PRO A 272 -29.30 24.19 32.18
C PRO A 272 -28.73 25.63 32.34
N MET A 273 -28.92 26.41 31.25
CA MET A 273 -28.82 27.89 31.04
C MET A 273 -27.52 28.40 30.39
N ALA A 274 -27.51 29.32 29.41
CA ALA A 274 -28.40 30.45 29.10
C ALA A 274 -28.52 30.73 27.57
N PRO A 275 -29.45 31.58 27.09
CA PRO A 275 -29.82 31.69 25.67
C PRO A 275 -29.06 32.80 24.92
N GLY A 276 -28.88 32.59 23.61
CA GLY A 276 -28.83 33.67 22.63
C GLY A 276 -27.60 33.68 21.72
N VAL A 277 -27.66 32.95 20.60
CA VAL A 277 -26.99 33.33 19.35
C VAL A 277 -27.88 32.86 18.19
N GLN A 278 -28.32 33.79 17.34
CA GLN A 278 -29.02 33.48 16.09
C GLN A 278 -28.01 32.87 15.12
N ALA A 279 -28.36 31.72 14.54
CA ALA A 279 -27.59 31.12 13.46
C ALA A 279 -27.84 31.91 12.17
N ASP A 280 -26.77 32.48 11.59
CA ASP A 280 -26.82 33.14 10.29
C ASP A 280 -27.27 32.16 9.20
N SER A 281 -28.24 32.60 8.42
CA SER A 281 -28.67 31.98 7.17
C SER A 281 -27.70 32.34 6.05
N ASP A 282 -27.09 31.35 5.38
CA ASP A 282 -26.84 31.32 3.92
C ASP A 282 -25.94 30.13 3.53
N SER A 283 -26.38 29.21 2.67
CA SER A 283 -26.40 29.19 1.19
C SER A 283 -25.40 28.13 0.68
N ASP A 284 -25.82 26.86 0.75
CA ASP A 284 -25.18 25.74 0.05
C ASP A 284 -25.37 25.91 -1.48
N GLU A 285 -24.53 26.71 -2.14
CA GLU A 285 -24.37 26.62 -3.59
C GLU A 285 -23.34 25.52 -3.92
N ASP A 286 -23.81 24.28 -4.03
CA ASP A 286 -23.32 23.32 -5.03
C ASP A 286 -24.40 22.25 -5.28
N PRO A 287 -25.26 22.40 -6.31
CA PRO A 287 -26.38 21.49 -6.55
C PRO A 287 -25.94 20.14 -7.13
N ASN A 288 -24.65 19.96 -7.42
CA ASN A 288 -24.10 18.69 -7.88
C ASN A 288 -23.16 18.12 -6.80
N GLY A 289 -23.67 17.14 -6.03
CA GLY A 289 -22.78 16.02 -5.66
C GLY A 289 -22.15 15.48 -6.96
N PRO A 290 -20.98 14.83 -6.93
CA PRO A 290 -20.21 14.55 -8.15
C PRO A 290 -20.94 13.55 -9.06
N GLU A 291 -21.89 14.05 -9.83
CA GLU A 291 -22.39 13.49 -11.07
C GLU A 291 -21.56 14.13 -12.19
N LEU A 292 -20.83 13.25 -12.84
CA LEU A 292 -19.82 13.53 -13.84
C LEU A 292 -20.46 14.11 -15.10
N ASN A 293 -20.02 15.29 -15.54
CA ASN A 293 -19.95 15.61 -16.96
C ASN A 293 -18.67 16.42 -17.26
N PHE A 294 -18.01 16.02 -18.35
CA PHE A 294 -16.63 16.34 -18.73
C PHE A 294 -16.55 17.72 -19.44
N ASP A 295 -15.71 18.66 -19.00
CA ASP A 295 -15.39 19.89 -19.77
C ASP A 295 -13.89 20.28 -19.66
N PRO A 296 -13.11 20.23 -20.77
CA PRO A 296 -11.68 20.52 -20.82
C PRO A 296 -11.27 22.00 -20.67
N ALA A 297 -12.20 22.95 -20.59
CA ALA A 297 -11.86 24.39 -20.46
C ALA A 297 -11.36 24.80 -19.05
N ASN A 298 -11.70 24.04 -18.00
CA ASN A 298 -11.32 24.36 -16.61
C ASN A 298 -9.82 24.13 -16.30
N ALA A 299 -9.12 23.35 -17.13
CA ALA A 299 -7.68 23.13 -17.01
C ALA A 299 -6.84 24.39 -17.30
N ALA A 300 -7.35 25.29 -18.16
CA ALA A 300 -6.63 26.51 -18.54
C ALA A 300 -6.65 27.59 -17.44
N ARG A 301 -7.70 27.61 -16.60
CA ARG A 301 -7.87 28.62 -15.55
C ARG A 301 -7.09 28.32 -14.27
N ALA A 302 -6.85 27.04 -13.99
CA ALA A 302 -6.02 26.58 -12.87
C ALA A 302 -4.53 26.95 -13.04
N MET A 303 -4.05 27.06 -14.28
CA MET A 303 -2.67 27.47 -14.58
C MET A 303 -2.36 28.94 -14.23
N ALA A 304 -3.37 29.82 -14.12
CA ALA A 304 -3.15 31.24 -13.86
C ALA A 304 -3.07 31.61 -12.36
N LEU A 305 -3.65 30.79 -11.48
CA LEU A 305 -3.72 31.06 -10.03
C LEU A 305 -2.53 30.51 -9.24
N ALA A 306 -1.67 29.70 -9.86
CA ALA A 306 -0.43 29.18 -9.27
C ALA A 306 0.71 30.22 -9.17
N ALA A 307 0.46 31.48 -9.56
CA ALA A 307 1.48 32.53 -9.69
C ALA A 307 1.61 33.48 -8.47
N ALA A 308 0.84 33.31 -7.39
CA ALA A 308 0.90 34.18 -6.21
C ALA A 308 1.38 33.41 -4.96
N GLY A 309 2.61 33.70 -4.52
CA GLY A 309 3.31 33.00 -3.44
C GLY A 309 2.88 33.38 -2.01
N PRO A 310 3.34 32.65 -0.97
CA PRO A 310 2.78 32.70 0.38
C PRO A 310 3.67 33.43 1.40
N SER A 311 3.07 33.91 2.49
CA SER A 311 3.77 34.44 3.68
C SER A 311 3.46 33.62 4.95
N ARG A 312 4.49 33.50 5.80
CA ARG A 312 4.67 32.57 6.95
C ARG A 312 4.24 33.16 8.31
N SER A 313 3.92 32.28 9.28
CA SER A 313 4.52 32.21 10.66
C SER A 313 3.77 31.16 11.52
N SER A 314 4.41 30.11 12.08
CA SER A 314 5.24 29.96 13.31
C SER A 314 4.41 29.69 14.60
N ARG A 315 4.20 28.42 15.02
CA ARG A 315 4.93 27.56 16.00
C ARG A 315 4.85 27.96 17.49
N ARG A 316 4.50 26.97 18.36
CA ARG A 316 5.20 26.44 19.58
C ARG A 316 4.16 25.84 20.56
N SER A 317 4.05 24.52 20.81
CA SER A 317 4.90 23.52 21.51
C SER A 317 4.93 23.64 23.04
N GLN A 318 4.58 22.54 23.73
CA GLN A 318 5.06 21.97 25.02
C GLN A 318 3.91 21.24 25.72
N ASN A 319 4.03 20.19 26.53
CA ASN A 319 4.97 19.09 26.79
C ASN A 319 4.19 18.17 27.76
N TYR A 320 4.47 16.87 27.75
CA TYR A 320 3.73 15.80 28.46
C TYR A 320 4.50 15.25 29.67
N ASP A 321 3.86 14.27 30.34
CA ASP A 321 4.31 13.23 31.31
C ASP A 321 4.01 13.40 32.81
N PRO A 322 3.91 12.31 33.63
CA PRO A 322 3.36 10.95 33.38
C PRO A 322 2.70 10.24 34.63
N GLU A 323 2.25 8.99 34.42
CA GLU A 323 2.18 7.80 35.36
C GLU A 323 0.86 7.29 36.04
N LEU A 324 0.58 5.99 35.76
CA LEU A 324 0.05 4.79 36.50
C LEU A 324 -1.24 4.83 37.39
N SER A 325 -2.08 3.80 37.63
CA SER A 325 -2.33 2.39 37.17
C SER A 325 -3.50 1.75 38.00
N ALA A 326 -4.28 0.77 37.48
CA ALA A 326 -4.89 -0.43 38.15
C ALA A 326 -6.16 -0.92 37.38
N PRO A 327 -6.54 -2.23 37.23
CA PRO A 327 -6.66 -2.91 35.90
C PRO A 327 -7.95 -3.66 35.43
N GLU A 328 -9.14 -3.65 36.04
CA GLU A 328 -10.32 -4.36 35.43
C GLU A 328 -11.63 -3.55 35.44
N GLY A 329 -11.92 -2.87 36.55
CA GLY A 329 -12.73 -1.65 36.52
C GLY A 329 -12.12 -0.59 35.59
N GLU A 330 -10.82 -0.68 35.36
CA GLU A 330 -10.01 0.08 34.43
C GLU A 330 -10.22 -0.28 32.97
N MET A 331 -10.74 -1.45 32.59
CA MET A 331 -11.04 -1.71 31.18
C MET A 331 -12.33 -1.00 30.77
N ILE A 332 -13.30 -0.96 31.68
CA ILE A 332 -14.54 -0.17 31.52
C ILE A 332 -14.24 1.32 31.77
N TYR A 333 -13.41 1.65 32.76
CA TYR A 333 -13.00 3.03 33.07
C TYR A 333 -11.94 3.57 32.08
N GLN A 334 -11.11 2.73 31.44
CA GLN A 334 -10.28 3.08 30.27
C GLN A 334 -11.11 3.05 29.00
N GLY A 335 -12.13 2.22 28.87
CA GLY A 335 -13.11 2.33 27.80
C GLY A 335 -13.78 3.71 27.83
N VAL A 336 -14.24 4.13 29.01
CA VAL A 336 -14.81 5.47 29.26
C VAL A 336 -13.74 6.58 29.21
N ARG A 337 -12.52 6.37 29.71
CA ARG A 337 -11.42 7.37 29.70
C ARG A 337 -10.72 7.49 28.34
N ALA A 338 -10.74 6.47 27.51
CA ALA A 338 -10.18 6.47 26.15
C ALA A 338 -11.23 6.91 25.13
N ALA A 339 -12.51 6.60 25.34
CA ALA A 339 -13.62 7.34 24.73
C ALA A 339 -13.56 8.83 25.10
N ALA A 340 -13.29 9.14 26.38
CA ALA A 340 -13.04 10.51 26.84
C ALA A 340 -11.68 11.10 26.39
N GLY A 341 -10.73 10.25 25.97
CA GLY A 341 -9.38 10.62 25.54
C GLY A 341 -9.31 10.97 24.05
N ASN A 342 -10.30 10.53 23.27
CA ASN A 342 -10.51 10.94 21.88
C ASN A 342 -11.14 12.35 21.79
N LEU A 343 -11.61 12.93 22.90
CA LEU A 343 -12.27 14.22 22.95
C LEU A 343 -11.23 15.34 22.95
N GLU A 344 -11.07 16.01 21.80
CA GLU A 344 -10.27 17.23 21.71
C GLU A 344 -11.05 18.42 22.31
N ARG A 345 -10.33 19.38 22.91
CA ARG A 345 -10.94 20.65 23.34
C ARG A 345 -11.11 21.55 22.13
N LEU A 346 -12.36 21.95 21.86
CA LEU A 346 -12.68 22.97 20.86
C LEU A 346 -12.39 24.38 21.41
N GLU A 347 -12.30 25.36 20.52
CA GLU A 347 -12.16 26.77 20.90
C GLU A 347 -13.29 27.16 21.88
N GLY A 348 -12.94 27.79 23.00
CA GLY A 348 -13.87 28.11 24.09
C GLY A 348 -13.98 27.07 25.21
N GLY A 349 -13.13 26.02 25.23
CA GLY A 349 -13.05 25.06 26.34
C GLY A 349 -14.11 23.96 26.32
N ILE A 350 -14.89 23.89 25.24
CA ILE A 350 -15.93 22.88 25.03
C ILE A 350 -15.29 21.55 24.63
N LYS A 351 -15.75 20.45 25.22
CA LYS A 351 -15.35 19.10 24.79
C LYS A 351 -16.13 18.71 23.54
N GLU A 352 -15.44 18.12 22.59
CA GLU A 352 -16.09 17.53 21.45
C GLU A 352 -16.96 16.31 21.84
N ASP A 353 -17.96 16.01 21.02
CA ASP A 353 -18.77 14.80 21.04
C ASP A 353 -17.97 13.56 20.55
N GLN A 354 -18.25 12.38 21.12
CA GLN A 354 -17.52 11.14 20.85
C GLN A 354 -17.68 10.63 19.40
N GLU A 355 -18.85 10.75 18.80
CA GLU A 355 -19.07 10.33 17.42
C GLU A 355 -18.41 11.33 16.44
N LEU A 356 -18.41 12.64 16.74
CA LEU A 356 -17.63 13.62 15.97
C LEU A 356 -16.13 13.34 16.04
N ALA A 357 -15.64 12.95 17.23
CA ALA A 357 -14.26 12.50 17.39
C ALA A 357 -13.96 11.25 16.56
N SER A 358 -14.84 10.25 16.59
CA SER A 358 -14.71 9.02 15.79
C SER A 358 -14.70 9.31 14.28
N LEU A 359 -15.58 10.18 13.81
CA LEU A 359 -15.59 10.68 12.42
C LEU A 359 -14.28 11.36 12.04
N ARG A 360 -13.74 12.24 12.91
CA ARG A 360 -12.43 12.88 12.69
C ARG A 360 -11.33 11.83 12.59
N ILE A 361 -11.30 10.85 13.49
CA ILE A 361 -10.26 9.81 13.50
C ILE A 361 -10.33 8.97 12.22
N GLY A 362 -11.52 8.57 11.78
CA GLY A 362 -11.71 7.87 10.50
C GLY A 362 -11.27 8.69 9.29
N ILE A 363 -11.62 9.99 9.24
CA ILE A 363 -11.17 10.88 8.16
C ILE A 363 -9.64 11.06 8.19
N GLN A 364 -9.03 11.24 9.38
CA GLN A 364 -7.58 11.36 9.53
C GLN A 364 -6.85 10.08 9.12
N PHE A 365 -7.38 8.91 9.49
CA PHE A 365 -6.88 7.63 9.01
C PHE A 365 -6.92 7.55 7.48
N GLY A 366 -8.08 7.83 6.90
CA GLY A 366 -8.32 7.77 5.47
C GLY A 366 -7.39 8.67 4.65
N ILE A 367 -7.29 9.94 5.05
CA ILE A 367 -6.35 10.92 4.45
C ILE A 367 -4.90 10.45 4.65
N GLY A 368 -4.56 9.92 5.82
CA GLY A 368 -3.22 9.46 6.14
C GLY A 368 -2.78 8.29 5.26
N ALA A 369 -3.61 7.25 5.19
CA ALA A 369 -3.40 6.05 4.40
C ALA A 369 -3.39 6.36 2.90
N PHE A 370 -4.32 7.21 2.43
CA PHE A 370 -4.33 7.68 1.04
C PHE A 370 -3.01 8.35 0.66
N ASN A 371 -2.59 9.34 1.45
CA ASN A 371 -1.37 10.09 1.16
C ASN A 371 -0.13 9.20 1.13
N LEU A 372 -0.02 8.26 2.08
CA LEU A 372 1.07 7.29 2.09
C LEU A 372 1.01 6.40 0.85
N MET A 373 -0.15 5.81 0.53
CA MET A 373 -0.33 4.95 -0.64
C MET A 373 0.08 5.65 -1.94
N ILE A 374 -0.47 6.84 -2.22
CA ILE A 374 -0.18 7.58 -3.45
C ILE A 374 1.29 7.98 -3.52
N SER A 375 1.89 8.35 -2.39
CA SER A 375 3.31 8.69 -2.36
C SER A 375 4.22 7.50 -2.75
N LEU A 376 3.75 6.26 -2.58
CA LEU A 376 4.52 5.03 -2.83
C LEU A 376 4.33 4.48 -4.25
N ILE A 377 3.41 5.04 -5.05
CA ILE A 377 3.20 4.58 -6.43
C ILE A 377 4.48 4.86 -7.25
N PRO A 378 5.02 3.84 -7.94
CA PRO A 378 6.22 4.01 -8.77
C PRO A 378 6.06 5.09 -9.85
N THR A 379 7.15 5.81 -10.14
CA THR A 379 7.15 6.98 -11.03
C THR A 379 6.82 6.64 -12.49
N ASN A 380 7.04 5.39 -12.93
CA ASN A 380 6.65 4.91 -14.25
C ASN A 380 5.12 4.91 -14.47
N TYR A 381 4.32 5.06 -13.41
CA TYR A 381 2.88 5.23 -13.49
C TYR A 381 2.42 6.68 -13.26
N GLN A 382 3.33 7.66 -13.38
CA GLN A 382 3.00 9.06 -13.18
C GLN A 382 1.86 9.56 -14.07
N LYS A 383 1.68 9.11 -15.33
CA LYS A 383 0.51 9.56 -16.11
C LYS A 383 -0.82 9.12 -15.48
N ALA A 384 -0.84 7.99 -14.74
CA ALA A 384 -2.01 7.61 -13.94
C ALA A 384 -2.19 8.54 -12.72
N ILE A 385 -1.09 9.02 -12.12
CA ILE A 385 -1.09 10.03 -11.04
C ILE A 385 -1.50 11.42 -11.54
N GLU A 386 -1.05 11.85 -12.71
CA GLU A 386 -1.47 13.08 -13.38
C GLU A 386 -2.98 13.10 -13.62
N LEU A 387 -3.56 11.95 -14.00
CA LEU A 387 -5.00 11.78 -14.16
C LEU A 387 -5.78 11.97 -12.83
N MET A 388 -5.12 11.67 -11.70
CA MET A 388 -5.68 11.86 -10.36
C MET A 388 -5.71 13.33 -9.94
N ALA A 389 -4.77 14.16 -10.41
CA ALA A 389 -4.58 15.56 -10.01
C ALA A 389 -4.38 15.77 -8.49
N VAL A 390 -3.87 14.77 -7.77
CA VAL A 390 -3.63 14.82 -6.32
C VAL A 390 -2.22 14.31 -6.01
N PRO A 391 -1.30 15.17 -5.54
CA PRO A 391 0.00 14.73 -5.06
C PRO A 391 -0.15 14.08 -3.69
N GLY A 392 0.39 12.87 -3.51
CA GLY A 392 0.46 12.23 -2.19
C GLY A 392 1.54 12.86 -1.31
N ASP A 393 1.17 13.38 -0.15
CA ASP A 393 2.10 13.91 0.85
C ASP A 393 2.49 12.83 1.87
N ARG A 394 3.66 12.21 1.67
CA ARG A 394 4.13 11.15 2.57
C ARG A 394 4.29 11.60 4.02
N ASN A 395 4.74 12.83 4.26
CA ASN A 395 4.99 13.30 5.62
C ASN A 395 3.68 13.51 6.37
N GLN A 396 2.68 14.11 5.70
CA GLN A 396 1.33 14.21 6.23
C GLN A 396 0.74 12.82 6.47
N GLY A 397 0.91 11.91 5.51
CA GLY A 397 0.46 10.51 5.61
C GLY A 397 0.99 9.83 6.86
N LEU A 398 2.31 9.82 7.04
CA LEU A 398 2.97 9.25 8.21
C LEU A 398 2.57 9.95 9.52
N SER A 399 2.40 11.28 9.51
CA SER A 399 2.01 12.03 10.71
C SER A 399 0.60 11.68 11.17
N LEU A 400 -0.37 11.64 10.25
CA LEU A 400 -1.76 11.32 10.56
C LEU A 400 -1.91 9.87 11.02
N LEU A 401 -1.29 8.93 10.31
CA LEU A 401 -1.32 7.52 10.70
C LEU A 401 -0.71 7.29 12.07
N ARG A 402 0.42 7.94 12.41
CA ARG A 402 1.02 7.83 13.75
C ARG A 402 0.11 8.38 14.84
N LYS A 403 -0.59 9.49 14.55
CA LYS A 403 -1.59 10.05 15.47
C LYS A 403 -2.69 9.01 15.70
N VAL A 404 -3.29 8.48 14.64
CA VAL A 404 -4.39 7.50 14.73
C VAL A 404 -3.97 6.21 15.42
N SER A 405 -2.76 5.69 15.14
CA SER A 405 -2.30 4.42 15.72
C SER A 405 -2.12 4.46 17.23
N GLY A 406 -2.00 5.65 17.83
CA GLY A 406 -1.90 5.83 19.29
C GLY A 406 -3.23 6.08 19.99
N LEU A 407 -4.37 5.99 19.29
CA LEU A 407 -5.70 6.23 19.84
C LEU A 407 -6.42 4.92 20.18
N HIS A 408 -7.40 4.99 21.07
CA HIS A 408 -8.34 3.89 21.31
C HIS A 408 -9.52 4.00 20.34
N HIS A 409 -9.36 3.43 19.15
CA HIS A 409 -10.35 3.53 18.08
C HIS A 409 -10.23 2.34 17.13
N SER A 410 -11.33 1.97 16.48
CA SER A 410 -11.40 0.88 15.48
C SER A 410 -10.36 0.99 14.35
N ARG A 411 -9.89 2.21 14.06
CA ARG A 411 -8.88 2.52 13.00
C ARG A 411 -7.43 2.47 13.47
N ALA A 412 -7.18 2.50 14.77
CA ALA A 412 -5.83 2.46 15.32
C ALA A 412 -5.01 1.22 14.90
N PRO A 413 -5.55 -0.02 14.94
CA PRO A 413 -4.76 -1.19 14.58
C PRO A 413 -4.45 -1.22 13.07
N LEU A 414 -5.40 -0.80 12.22
CA LEU A 414 -5.15 -0.64 10.78
C LEU A 414 -4.08 0.41 10.50
N ALA A 415 -4.12 1.56 11.17
CA ALA A 415 -3.08 2.59 11.05
C ALA A 415 -1.70 2.06 11.45
N ALA A 416 -1.62 1.29 12.54
CA ALA A 416 -0.39 0.65 12.97
C ALA A 416 0.12 -0.37 11.95
N ILE A 417 -0.75 -1.22 11.39
CA ILE A 417 -0.38 -2.21 10.36
C ILE A 417 0.16 -1.51 9.10
N VAL A 418 -0.48 -0.43 8.65
CA VAL A 418 -0.02 0.36 7.50
C VAL A 418 1.37 0.94 7.77
N LEU A 419 1.60 1.53 8.95
CA LEU A 419 2.90 2.06 9.34
C LEU A 419 3.97 0.98 9.46
N LEU A 420 3.66 -0.16 10.07
CA LEU A 420 4.62 -1.25 10.27
C LEU A 420 5.04 -1.86 8.94
N ASN A 421 4.11 -2.09 8.01
CA ASN A 421 4.46 -2.53 6.66
C ASN A 421 5.33 -1.50 5.92
N TYR A 422 5.07 -0.21 6.10
CA TYR A 422 5.95 0.83 5.56
C TYR A 422 7.37 0.71 6.13
N PHE A 423 7.52 0.63 7.46
CA PHE A 423 8.84 0.59 8.10
C PHE A 423 9.61 -0.72 7.91
N THR A 424 8.92 -1.86 7.79
CA THR A 424 9.59 -3.17 7.78
C THR A 424 9.66 -3.81 6.39
N VAL A 425 8.61 -3.71 5.57
CA VAL A 425 8.58 -4.32 4.23
C VAL A 425 9.19 -3.39 3.19
N LEU A 426 8.67 -2.15 3.10
CA LEU A 426 9.10 -1.23 2.05
C LEU A 426 10.48 -0.61 2.36
N MET A 427 10.67 -0.11 3.58
CA MET A 427 11.98 0.43 3.98
C MET A 427 13.01 -0.67 4.28
N GLY A 428 12.58 -1.92 4.48
CA GLY A 428 13.47 -3.08 4.61
C GLY A 428 14.32 -3.36 3.35
N LEU A 429 13.85 -2.92 2.18
CA LEU A 429 14.60 -3.00 0.92
C LEU A 429 15.79 -2.03 0.86
N LEU A 430 15.85 -1.05 1.76
CA LEU A 430 16.94 -0.09 1.85
C LEU A 430 17.95 -0.48 2.94
N PRO A 431 19.18 0.05 2.88
CA PRO A 431 20.14 -0.10 3.97
C PRO A 431 19.55 0.35 5.31
N TYR A 432 19.92 -0.36 6.38
CA TYR A 432 19.52 -0.03 7.74
C TYR A 432 19.71 1.45 8.09
N THR A 433 18.72 2.03 8.77
CA THR A 433 18.85 3.34 9.40
C THR A 433 18.14 3.38 10.75
N GLN A 434 18.78 4.04 11.72
CA GLN A 434 18.23 4.23 13.06
C GLN A 434 16.88 4.96 13.04
N GLU A 435 16.69 5.94 12.15
CA GLU A 435 15.44 6.71 12.07
C GLU A 435 14.24 5.81 11.72
N HIS A 436 14.37 4.95 10.71
CA HIS A 436 13.29 4.05 10.31
C HIS A 436 13.02 2.97 11.37
N ALA A 437 14.08 2.42 11.95
CA ALA A 437 13.97 1.45 13.03
C ALA A 437 13.24 2.03 14.26
N MET A 438 13.59 3.26 14.67
CA MET A 438 12.87 3.97 15.73
C MET A 438 11.41 4.27 15.35
N GLY A 439 11.15 4.60 14.08
CA GLY A 439 9.79 4.78 13.56
C GLY A 439 8.91 3.55 13.79
N GLY A 440 9.42 2.35 13.44
CA GLY A 440 8.74 1.08 13.69
C GLY A 440 8.58 0.76 15.18
N ARG A 441 9.64 0.95 15.98
CA ARG A 441 9.60 0.71 17.44
C ARG A 441 8.55 1.57 18.14
N ASN A 442 8.48 2.85 17.80
CA ASN A 442 7.50 3.76 18.40
C ASN A 442 6.07 3.30 18.12
N VAL A 443 5.78 2.81 16.91
CA VAL A 443 4.44 2.26 16.59
C VAL A 443 4.13 1.04 17.45
N LEU A 444 5.08 0.09 17.57
CA LEU A 444 4.88 -1.11 18.40
C LEU A 444 4.75 -0.80 19.90
N GLN A 445 5.39 0.27 20.39
CA GLN A 445 5.29 0.70 21.79
C GLN A 445 3.92 1.30 22.11
N MET A 446 3.27 1.93 21.14
CA MET A 446 1.94 2.53 21.31
C MET A 446 0.80 1.51 21.18
N LEU A 447 1.06 0.29 20.69
CA LEU A 447 0.05 -0.74 20.55
C LEU A 447 -0.40 -1.28 21.91
N PRO A 448 -1.71 -1.47 22.14
CA PRO A 448 -2.23 -2.22 23.28
C PRO A 448 -1.60 -3.61 23.37
N ILE A 449 -1.33 -4.08 24.59
CA ILE A 449 -0.71 -5.39 24.85
C ILE A 449 -1.51 -6.51 24.17
N ALA A 450 -2.84 -6.46 24.28
CA ALA A 450 -3.73 -7.45 23.67
C ALA A 450 -3.52 -7.59 22.16
N TRP A 451 -3.31 -6.48 21.43
CA TRP A 451 -3.06 -6.52 19.99
C TRP A 451 -1.62 -6.92 19.68
N LYS A 452 -0.65 -6.46 20.48
CA LYS A 452 0.77 -6.77 20.28
C LYS A 452 1.06 -8.28 20.35
N GLU A 453 0.23 -9.04 21.06
CA GLU A 453 0.37 -10.49 21.17
C GLU A 453 -0.23 -11.28 19.99
N SER A 454 -1.04 -10.64 19.15
CA SER A 454 -1.61 -11.28 17.95
C SER A 454 -0.52 -11.76 17.00
N SER A 455 -0.78 -12.85 16.28
CA SER A 455 0.19 -13.43 15.35
C SER A 455 0.59 -12.44 14.24
N VAL A 456 -0.34 -11.60 13.79
CA VAL A 456 -0.07 -10.56 12.79
C VAL A 456 0.94 -9.54 13.33
N PHE A 457 0.71 -9.01 14.54
CA PHE A 457 1.64 -8.04 15.12
C PHE A 457 2.94 -8.71 15.61
N ARG A 458 2.94 -10.00 15.92
CA ARG A 458 4.16 -10.80 16.14
C ARG A 458 5.00 -10.92 14.88
N VAL A 459 4.38 -11.15 13.72
CA VAL A 459 5.09 -11.11 12.42
C VAL A 459 5.70 -9.73 12.19
N MET A 460 4.98 -8.65 12.46
CA MET A 460 5.52 -7.29 12.33
C MET A 460 6.67 -7.00 13.31
N GLN A 461 6.60 -7.51 14.54
CA GLN A 461 7.70 -7.44 15.52
C GLN A 461 8.93 -8.20 15.03
N ALA A 462 8.74 -9.41 14.52
CA ALA A 462 9.84 -10.23 13.98
C ALA A 462 10.50 -9.56 12.77
N ARG A 463 9.72 -8.99 11.85
CA ARG A 463 10.25 -8.22 10.71
C ARG A 463 11.07 -7.02 11.17
N LEU A 464 10.61 -6.30 12.19
CA LEU A 464 11.39 -5.19 12.74
C LEU A 464 12.69 -5.67 13.41
N ALA A 465 12.64 -6.75 14.19
CA ALA A 465 13.83 -7.34 14.80
C ALA A 465 14.85 -7.80 13.74
N SER A 466 14.39 -8.44 12.66
CA SER A 466 15.22 -8.82 11.51
C SER A 466 15.85 -7.59 10.84
N TYR A 467 15.06 -6.53 10.61
CA TYR A 467 15.58 -5.24 10.10
C TYR A 467 16.63 -4.62 11.04
N GLU A 468 16.48 -4.79 12.36
CA GLU A 468 17.44 -4.37 13.38
C GLU A 468 18.60 -5.37 13.58
N THR A 469 18.80 -6.31 12.65
CA THR A 469 19.88 -7.30 12.66
C THR A 469 19.84 -8.29 13.83
N GLN A 470 18.64 -8.54 14.36
CA GLN A 470 18.35 -9.48 15.45
C GLN A 470 17.58 -10.70 14.93
N LEU A 471 18.19 -11.43 13.99
CA LEU A 471 17.56 -12.54 13.28
C LEU A 471 17.19 -13.69 14.21
N GLU A 472 17.99 -13.99 15.23
CA GLU A 472 17.70 -15.05 16.19
C GLU A 472 16.43 -14.76 17.01
N GLU A 473 16.25 -13.50 17.42
CA GLU A 473 15.06 -13.06 18.14
C GLU A 473 13.83 -13.10 17.22
N ALA A 474 13.98 -12.63 15.98
CA ALA A 474 12.95 -12.71 14.96
C ALA A 474 12.48 -14.17 14.75
N THR A 475 13.40 -15.10 14.54
CA THR A 475 13.11 -16.53 14.38
C THR A 475 12.44 -17.12 15.63
N ALA A 476 12.93 -16.80 16.83
CA ALA A 476 12.35 -17.30 18.06
C ALA A 476 10.88 -16.87 18.24
N MET A 477 10.54 -15.62 17.88
CA MET A 477 9.17 -15.13 17.90
C MET A 477 8.26 -15.91 16.93
N ILE A 478 8.69 -16.07 15.69
CA ILE A 478 7.90 -16.78 14.66
C ILE A 478 7.73 -18.26 14.99
N VAL A 479 8.80 -18.94 15.42
CA VAL A 479 8.74 -20.34 15.84
C VAL A 479 7.81 -20.52 17.03
N LYS A 480 7.78 -19.56 17.98
CA LYS A 480 6.83 -19.59 19.09
C LYS A 480 5.38 -19.50 18.61
N CYS A 481 5.08 -18.66 17.61
CA CYS A 481 3.76 -18.58 16.99
C CYS A 481 3.37 -19.91 16.33
N LEU A 482 4.28 -20.53 15.55
CA LEU A 482 4.02 -21.82 14.89
C LEU A 482 3.81 -22.97 15.88
N ARG A 483 4.53 -22.98 17.01
CA ARG A 483 4.42 -24.04 18.04
C ARG A 483 3.17 -23.91 18.90
N ASN A 484 2.67 -22.70 19.10
CA ASN A 484 1.53 -22.41 19.95
C ASN A 484 0.40 -21.73 19.14
N PRO A 485 -0.18 -22.40 18.14
CA PRO A 485 -1.31 -21.85 17.40
C PRO A 485 -2.51 -21.68 18.35
N VAL A 486 -3.29 -20.62 18.14
CA VAL A 486 -4.51 -20.39 18.91
C VAL A 486 -5.49 -21.55 18.71
N LYS A 487 -6.01 -22.07 19.83
CA LYS A 487 -7.00 -23.15 19.87
C LYS A 487 -8.35 -22.58 20.33
N SER A 488 -9.13 -22.06 19.40
CA SER A 488 -10.52 -21.62 19.57
C SER A 488 -11.52 -22.46 18.73
N LYS A 489 -12.82 -22.24 18.94
CA LYS A 489 -13.91 -22.89 18.17
C LYS A 489 -13.90 -22.56 16.67
N GLY A 490 -13.04 -21.64 16.20
CA GLY A 490 -12.85 -21.28 14.79
C GLY A 490 -11.44 -21.52 14.25
N SER A 491 -10.62 -22.32 14.94
CA SER A 491 -9.22 -22.60 14.55
C SER A 491 -9.07 -23.35 13.23
N GLU A 492 -10.15 -23.98 12.77
CA GLU A 492 -10.23 -24.72 11.52
C GLU A 492 -11.00 -23.86 10.52
N GLY A 493 -10.42 -23.62 9.34
CA GLY A 493 -11.05 -22.81 8.30
C GLY A 493 -10.04 -22.07 7.42
N ILE A 494 -10.53 -21.56 6.28
CA ILE A 494 -9.72 -20.83 5.30
C ILE A 494 -9.01 -19.62 5.94
N PRO A 495 -9.69 -18.74 6.73
CA PRO A 495 -9.03 -17.56 7.32
C PRO A 495 -7.83 -17.91 8.21
N MET A 496 -7.99 -18.92 9.06
CA MET A 496 -6.91 -19.38 9.95
C MET A 496 -5.78 -20.05 9.19
N GLN A 497 -6.07 -20.78 8.11
CA GLN A 497 -5.04 -21.30 7.22
C GLN A 497 -4.24 -20.17 6.55
N ARG A 498 -4.89 -19.06 6.13
CA ARG A 498 -4.19 -17.91 5.56
C ARG A 498 -3.23 -17.26 6.57
N LEU A 499 -3.65 -17.12 7.82
CA LEU A 499 -2.78 -16.63 8.89
C LEU A 499 -1.60 -17.58 9.15
N ALA A 500 -1.85 -18.89 9.23
CA ALA A 500 -0.79 -19.88 9.41
C ALA A 500 0.25 -19.83 8.27
N ASN A 501 -0.21 -19.67 7.02
CA ASN A 501 0.66 -19.54 5.86
C ASN A 501 1.50 -18.26 5.91
N LEU A 502 0.96 -17.14 6.38
CA LEU A 502 1.74 -15.90 6.58
C LEU A 502 2.90 -16.11 7.58
N ILE A 503 2.64 -16.77 8.70
CA ILE A 503 3.66 -17.06 9.73
C ILE A 503 4.70 -18.04 9.19
N LEU A 504 4.26 -19.04 8.44
CA LEU A 504 5.11 -20.07 7.85
C LEU A 504 6.02 -19.49 6.75
N ASP A 505 5.50 -18.60 5.90
CA ASP A 505 6.27 -17.86 4.89
C ASP A 505 7.38 -17.06 5.55
N GLU A 506 7.07 -16.29 6.60
CA GLU A 506 8.07 -15.52 7.35
C GLU A 506 9.16 -16.42 7.94
N HIS A 507 8.80 -17.60 8.46
CA HIS A 507 9.77 -18.58 8.94
C HIS A 507 10.68 -19.10 7.82
N GLY A 508 10.14 -19.33 6.62
CA GLY A 508 10.90 -19.78 5.44
C GLY A 508 11.96 -18.76 5.03
N TRP A 509 11.61 -17.47 5.06
CA TRP A 509 12.56 -16.38 4.82
C TRP A 509 13.67 -16.32 5.88
N TYR A 510 13.37 -16.57 7.15
CA TYR A 510 14.41 -16.57 8.19
C TYR A 510 15.34 -17.78 8.09
N LEU A 511 14.83 -18.95 7.71
CA LEU A 511 15.68 -20.11 7.42
C LEU A 511 16.64 -19.84 6.24
N LEU A 512 16.15 -19.16 5.18
CA LEU A 512 17.00 -18.66 4.10
C LEU A 512 18.10 -17.73 4.61
N LEU A 513 17.76 -16.77 5.47
CA LEU A 513 18.72 -15.82 6.05
C LEU A 513 19.73 -16.49 7.00
N GLN A 514 19.35 -17.59 7.65
CA GLN A 514 20.25 -18.41 8.47
C GLN A 514 21.17 -19.33 7.64
N GLY A 515 20.97 -19.37 6.31
CA GLY A 515 21.66 -20.29 5.41
C GLY A 515 21.21 -21.75 5.56
N ASP A 516 20.10 -22.01 6.25
CA ASP A 516 19.49 -23.34 6.34
C ASP A 516 18.59 -23.59 5.13
N PHE A 517 19.22 -23.87 3.99
CA PHE A 517 18.52 -24.12 2.73
C PHE A 517 17.66 -25.39 2.75
N THR A 518 18.01 -26.38 3.58
CA THR A 518 17.22 -27.62 3.69
C THR A 518 15.92 -27.35 4.46
N GLY A 519 16.02 -26.72 5.63
CA GLY A 519 14.84 -26.31 6.40
C GLY A 519 13.96 -25.34 5.61
N ALA A 520 14.56 -24.39 4.89
CA ALA A 520 13.81 -23.46 4.03
C ALA A 520 13.03 -24.20 2.93
N TYR A 521 13.66 -25.18 2.26
CA TYR A 521 12.97 -26.01 1.26
C TYR A 521 11.79 -26.78 1.86
N GLU A 522 11.97 -27.44 3.02
CA GLU A 522 10.90 -28.20 3.68
C GLU A 522 9.72 -27.29 4.07
N ASN A 523 10.05 -26.09 4.55
CA ASN A 523 9.08 -25.06 4.89
C ASN A 523 8.29 -24.60 3.64
N PHE A 524 8.97 -24.15 2.58
CA PHE A 524 8.32 -23.72 1.34
C PHE A 524 7.56 -24.85 0.63
N SER A 525 7.98 -26.11 0.79
CA SER A 525 7.25 -27.28 0.28
C SER A 525 5.87 -27.43 0.92
N SER A 526 5.71 -27.01 2.17
CA SER A 526 4.40 -26.97 2.84
C SER A 526 3.51 -25.87 2.24
N LEU A 527 4.05 -24.66 2.05
CA LEU A 527 3.33 -23.55 1.40
C LEU A 527 2.97 -23.84 -0.06
N TYR A 528 3.83 -24.56 -0.78
CA TYR A 528 3.59 -24.99 -2.15
C TYR A 528 2.41 -25.95 -2.30
N LYS A 529 2.13 -26.76 -1.27
CA LYS A 529 0.96 -27.67 -1.23
C LYS A 529 -0.33 -26.90 -0.98
N ASP A 530 -0.26 -25.89 -0.10
CA ASP A 530 -1.43 -25.19 0.42
C ASP A 530 -1.86 -23.97 -0.40
N THR A 531 -1.01 -23.47 -1.31
CA THR A 531 -1.30 -22.31 -2.15
C THR A 531 -1.54 -22.66 -3.61
N VAL A 532 -2.36 -21.84 -4.28
CA VAL A 532 -2.65 -21.96 -5.72
C VAL A 532 -1.97 -20.81 -6.45
N TRP A 533 -2.17 -19.56 -6.02
CA TRP A 533 -1.66 -18.40 -6.73
C TRP A 533 -0.15 -18.18 -6.54
N LEU A 534 0.35 -18.28 -5.30
CA LEU A 534 1.78 -18.12 -5.00
C LEU A 534 2.61 -19.36 -5.33
N LYS A 535 2.01 -20.37 -5.96
CA LYS A 535 2.67 -21.65 -6.25
C LYS A 535 3.95 -21.53 -7.10
N PRO A 536 4.03 -20.71 -8.18
CA PRO A 536 5.29 -20.53 -8.90
C PRO A 536 6.39 -19.82 -8.09
N LEU A 537 6.00 -18.92 -7.18
CA LEU A 537 6.94 -18.27 -6.26
C LEU A 537 7.58 -19.33 -5.35
N TYR A 538 6.77 -20.17 -4.68
CA TYR A 538 7.30 -21.21 -3.82
C TYR A 538 8.06 -22.29 -4.59
N ALA A 539 7.66 -22.62 -5.83
CA ALA A 539 8.46 -23.51 -6.69
C ALA A 539 9.85 -22.95 -6.99
N CYS A 540 9.97 -21.64 -7.24
CA CYS A 540 11.25 -20.96 -7.44
C CYS A 540 12.10 -20.98 -6.17
N LEU A 541 11.51 -20.64 -5.02
CA LEU A 541 12.19 -20.68 -3.72
C LEU A 541 12.68 -22.10 -3.38
N MET A 542 11.82 -23.11 -3.58
CA MET A 542 12.18 -24.52 -3.41
C MET A 542 13.31 -24.94 -4.34
N ALA A 543 13.24 -24.58 -5.63
CA ALA A 543 14.29 -24.90 -6.59
C ALA A 543 15.64 -24.28 -6.20
N ALA A 544 15.63 -23.01 -5.79
CA ALA A 544 16.82 -22.31 -5.33
C ALA A 544 17.40 -22.91 -4.04
N CYS A 545 16.54 -23.21 -3.05
CA CYS A 545 16.94 -23.80 -1.77
C CYS A 545 17.52 -25.21 -1.96
N CYS A 546 16.82 -26.10 -2.65
CA CYS A 546 17.33 -27.45 -2.94
C CYS A 546 18.65 -27.42 -3.71
N TRP A 547 18.79 -26.50 -4.66
CA TRP A 547 20.02 -26.36 -5.42
C TRP A 547 21.23 -26.03 -4.53
N GLU A 548 21.03 -25.15 -3.54
CA GLU A 548 22.08 -24.70 -2.64
C GLU A 548 22.25 -25.54 -1.37
N ALA A 549 21.29 -26.41 -1.05
CA ALA A 549 21.31 -27.27 0.12
C ALA A 549 22.39 -28.37 0.00
N ASP A 550 22.31 -29.21 -1.04
CA ASP A 550 23.18 -30.37 -1.23
C ASP A 550 23.02 -30.91 -2.67
N ASP A 551 24.11 -31.42 -3.26
CA ASP A 551 24.14 -32.03 -4.59
C ASP A 551 23.11 -33.15 -4.77
N LYS A 552 22.76 -33.86 -3.69
CA LYS A 552 21.72 -34.92 -3.72
C LYS A 552 20.34 -34.40 -4.13
N PHE A 553 20.03 -33.12 -3.89
CA PHE A 553 18.75 -32.50 -4.21
C PHE A 553 18.73 -31.86 -5.61
N HIS A 554 19.83 -31.88 -6.37
CA HIS A 554 19.90 -31.24 -7.70
C HIS A 554 18.91 -31.83 -8.70
N ASN A 555 18.61 -33.13 -8.65
CA ASN A 555 17.60 -33.73 -9.53
C ASN A 555 16.20 -33.17 -9.27
N GLU A 556 15.88 -32.90 -8.01
CA GLU A 556 14.61 -32.31 -7.62
C GLU A 556 14.53 -30.83 -8.02
N ALA A 557 15.58 -30.06 -7.75
CA ALA A 557 15.69 -28.67 -8.21
C ALA A 557 15.58 -28.58 -9.75
N ALA A 558 16.24 -29.49 -10.48
CA ALA A 558 16.16 -29.59 -11.93
C ALA A 558 14.74 -29.92 -12.42
N LYS A 559 13.97 -30.71 -11.68
CA LYS A 559 12.56 -30.98 -12.01
C LYS A 559 11.72 -29.71 -11.84
N LEU A 560 11.85 -29.04 -10.70
CA LEU A 560 11.15 -27.77 -10.43
C LEU A 560 11.47 -26.71 -11.48
N MET A 561 12.74 -26.56 -11.87
CA MET A 561 13.15 -25.63 -12.94
C MET A 561 12.52 -25.96 -14.29
N ARG A 562 12.33 -27.23 -14.63
CA ARG A 562 11.64 -27.64 -15.87
C ARG A 562 10.14 -27.37 -15.83
N ASP A 563 9.53 -27.48 -14.65
CA ASP A 563 8.09 -27.28 -14.48
C ASP A 563 7.71 -25.78 -14.46
N LEU A 564 8.59 -24.92 -13.94
CA LEU A 564 8.37 -23.47 -13.75
C LEU A 564 7.78 -22.73 -14.98
N PRO A 565 8.30 -22.87 -16.21
CA PRO A 565 7.73 -22.19 -17.38
C PRO A 565 6.26 -22.56 -17.64
N GLY A 566 5.89 -23.83 -17.44
CA GLY A 566 4.51 -24.30 -17.57
C GLY A 566 3.60 -23.72 -16.48
N MET A 567 4.09 -23.64 -15.25
CA MET A 567 3.35 -23.07 -14.13
C MET A 567 3.09 -21.57 -14.30
N ILE A 568 4.08 -20.82 -14.78
CA ILE A 568 4.00 -19.37 -14.96
C ILE A 568 3.14 -19.02 -16.19
N SER A 569 3.34 -19.72 -17.31
CA SER A 569 2.53 -19.51 -18.53
C SER A 569 1.06 -19.88 -18.36
N GLY A 570 0.73 -20.74 -17.39
CA GLY A 570 -0.66 -21.06 -17.03
C GLY A 570 -1.42 -19.91 -16.35
N LYS A 571 -0.73 -18.85 -15.88
CA LYS A 571 -1.37 -17.68 -15.29
C LYS A 571 -1.90 -16.73 -16.37
N LYS A 572 -3.07 -16.13 -16.11
CA LYS A 572 -3.68 -15.11 -17.00
C LYS A 572 -3.08 -13.71 -16.82
N THR A 573 -2.23 -13.51 -15.82
CA THR A 573 -1.59 -12.24 -15.49
C THR A 573 -0.15 -12.20 -15.97
N ASN A 574 0.40 -10.99 -16.11
CA ASN A 574 1.83 -10.84 -16.37
C ASN A 574 2.66 -11.44 -15.22
N PRO A 575 3.82 -12.06 -15.51
CA PRO A 575 4.70 -12.56 -14.48
C PRO A 575 5.21 -11.43 -13.57
N THR A 576 5.20 -11.69 -12.27
CA THR A 576 5.83 -10.84 -11.26
C THR A 576 7.36 -10.77 -11.47
N PRO A 577 8.05 -9.77 -10.87
CA PRO A 577 9.52 -9.72 -10.87
C PRO A 577 10.20 -11.04 -10.48
N MET A 578 9.69 -11.72 -9.46
CA MET A 578 10.23 -13.01 -9.02
C MET A 578 9.94 -14.14 -10.01
N GLU A 579 8.78 -14.14 -10.65
CA GLU A 579 8.48 -15.12 -11.70
C GLU A 579 9.33 -14.90 -12.95
N ASN A 580 9.62 -13.65 -13.33
CA ASN A 580 10.58 -13.37 -14.40
C ASN A 580 11.99 -13.86 -14.05
N PHE A 581 12.42 -13.69 -12.80
CA PHE A 581 13.67 -14.29 -12.31
C PHE A 581 13.65 -15.82 -12.42
N ALA A 582 12.55 -16.44 -12.00
CA ALA A 582 12.35 -17.89 -12.10
C ALA A 582 12.39 -18.39 -13.55
N LEU A 583 11.80 -17.64 -14.48
CA LEU A 583 11.85 -17.93 -15.93
C LEU A 583 13.26 -17.80 -16.48
N ARG A 584 14.02 -16.77 -16.10
CA ARG A 584 15.43 -16.66 -16.50
C ARG A 584 16.22 -17.87 -16.01
N LEU A 585 16.11 -18.18 -14.72
CA LEU A 585 16.76 -19.33 -14.09
C LEU A 585 16.42 -20.64 -14.82
N ALA A 586 15.13 -20.88 -15.10
CA ALA A 586 14.66 -22.04 -15.81
C ALA A 586 15.16 -22.10 -17.27
N ASN A 587 15.12 -20.98 -17.99
CA ASN A 587 15.57 -20.93 -19.39
C ASN A 587 17.08 -21.17 -19.51
N ASP A 588 17.89 -20.58 -18.63
CA ASP A 588 19.32 -20.84 -18.58
C ASP A 588 19.60 -22.33 -18.33
N PHE A 589 18.85 -22.95 -17.43
CA PHE A 589 19.00 -24.37 -17.13
C PHE A 589 18.54 -25.27 -18.29
N ILE A 590 17.38 -25.01 -18.88
CA ILE A 590 16.74 -25.87 -19.89
C ILE A 590 17.36 -25.68 -21.27
N THR A 591 17.52 -24.43 -21.71
CA THR A 591 17.93 -24.09 -23.07
C THR A 591 19.44 -24.05 -23.19
N ASN A 592 20.11 -23.44 -22.21
CA ASN A 592 21.57 -23.25 -22.26
C ASN A 592 22.34 -24.39 -21.55
N GLY A 593 21.63 -25.33 -20.90
CA GLY A 593 22.25 -26.40 -20.11
C GLY A 593 23.06 -25.86 -18.92
N GLN A 594 22.80 -24.62 -18.50
CA GLN A 594 23.60 -23.91 -17.52
C GLN A 594 23.04 -24.14 -16.12
N ALA A 595 23.74 -24.97 -15.34
CA ALA A 595 23.46 -25.12 -13.92
C ALA A 595 23.56 -23.77 -13.19
N PRO A 596 22.64 -23.39 -12.29
CA PRO A 596 22.76 -22.14 -11.56
C PRO A 596 23.93 -22.17 -10.54
N LEU A 597 24.47 -21.00 -10.21
CA LEU A 597 25.63 -20.89 -9.32
C LEU A 597 25.22 -20.73 -7.84
N PHE A 598 24.53 -19.64 -7.53
CA PHE A 598 24.03 -19.33 -6.18
C PHE A 598 22.59 -18.75 -6.25
N PRO A 599 21.61 -19.54 -6.70
CA PRO A 599 20.25 -19.04 -6.95
C PRO A 599 19.55 -18.53 -5.68
N ALA A 600 19.78 -19.14 -4.52
CA ALA A 600 19.18 -18.68 -3.26
C ALA A 600 19.86 -17.40 -2.76
N MET A 601 21.19 -17.32 -2.85
CA MET A 601 21.91 -16.09 -2.47
C MET A 601 21.59 -14.92 -3.40
N GLU A 602 21.32 -15.17 -4.69
CA GLU A 602 20.88 -14.13 -5.62
C GLU A 602 19.48 -13.60 -5.24
N ILE A 603 18.55 -14.48 -4.82
CA ILE A 603 17.25 -14.08 -4.26
C ILE A 603 17.46 -13.22 -3.00
N ILE A 604 18.28 -13.68 -2.06
CA ILE A 604 18.59 -12.95 -0.81
C ILE A 604 19.16 -11.55 -1.12
N ALA A 605 20.05 -11.43 -2.10
CA ALA A 605 20.65 -10.16 -2.49
C ALA A 605 19.61 -9.14 -2.95
N VAL A 606 18.62 -9.55 -3.74
CA VAL A 606 17.60 -8.66 -4.32
C VAL A 606 16.59 -8.16 -3.28
N TYR A 607 16.49 -8.83 -2.14
CA TYR A 607 15.66 -8.42 -0.99
C TYR A 607 16.50 -7.75 0.11
N ASN A 608 17.75 -7.40 -0.16
CA ASN A 608 18.68 -6.82 0.81
C ASN A 608 18.82 -7.68 2.09
N GLY A 609 18.75 -9.01 1.95
CA GLY A 609 18.72 -9.96 3.07
C GLY A 609 20.07 -10.13 3.76
N PHE A 610 21.20 -9.92 3.07
CA PHE A 610 22.54 -10.06 3.67
C PHE A 610 22.75 -9.17 4.91
N GLN A 611 22.10 -8.00 4.97
CA GLN A 611 22.22 -7.11 6.12
C GLN A 611 21.58 -7.70 7.40
N HIS A 612 20.62 -8.62 7.27
CA HIS A 612 19.89 -9.24 8.38
C HIS A 612 20.62 -10.44 8.96
N MET A 613 21.62 -10.96 8.24
CA MET A 613 22.33 -12.19 8.61
C MET A 613 23.30 -11.97 9.76
N ASP A 614 23.46 -13.00 10.58
CA ASP A 614 24.47 -13.02 11.62
C ASP A 614 25.89 -13.14 11.02
N LYS A 615 26.89 -12.79 11.82
CA LYS A 615 28.29 -12.79 11.36
C LYS A 615 28.78 -14.19 10.97
N ALA A 616 28.29 -15.26 11.60
CA ALA A 616 28.73 -16.61 11.29
C ALA A 616 28.21 -17.06 9.93
N THR A 617 26.93 -16.80 9.62
CA THR A 617 26.35 -17.10 8.30
C THR A 617 27.01 -16.29 7.19
N LEU A 618 27.24 -15.00 7.40
CA LEU A 618 27.95 -14.15 6.44
C LEU A 618 29.36 -14.67 6.11
N LYS A 619 30.11 -15.13 7.11
CA LYS A 619 31.43 -15.74 6.90
C LYS A 619 31.35 -17.05 6.12
N ARG A 620 30.41 -17.94 6.47
CA ARG A 620 30.17 -19.18 5.72
C ARG A 620 29.86 -18.92 4.24
N HIS A 621 29.04 -17.90 3.95
CA HIS A 621 28.77 -17.51 2.57
C HIS A 621 30.00 -16.90 1.88
N LEU A 622 30.75 -16.04 2.57
CA LEU A 622 31.99 -15.46 2.05
C LEU A 622 32.99 -16.55 1.65
N ASP A 623 33.21 -17.54 2.50
CA ASP A 623 34.12 -18.67 2.23
C ASP A 623 33.62 -19.49 1.04
N ARG A 624 32.33 -19.88 1.03
CA ARG A 624 31.73 -20.67 -0.06
C ARG A 624 31.79 -19.98 -1.42
N ILE A 625 31.58 -18.66 -1.46
CA ILE A 625 31.69 -17.87 -2.70
C ILE A 625 33.17 -17.71 -3.12
N GLY A 626 34.05 -17.48 -2.15
CA GLY A 626 35.50 -17.38 -2.37
C GLY A 626 36.07 -18.66 -2.97
N ASP A 627 35.71 -19.82 -2.42
CA ASP A 627 36.12 -21.13 -2.91
C ASP A 627 35.64 -21.40 -4.34
N ALA A 628 34.38 -21.08 -4.64
CA ALA A 628 33.86 -21.20 -6.01
C ALA A 628 34.65 -20.33 -7.00
N LEU A 629 35.01 -19.11 -6.58
CA LEU A 629 35.79 -18.19 -7.39
C LEU A 629 37.24 -18.65 -7.59
N MET A 630 37.84 -19.32 -6.60
CA MET A 630 39.21 -19.83 -6.67
C MET A 630 39.34 -21.14 -7.45
N THR A 631 38.39 -22.06 -7.27
CA THR A 631 38.42 -23.40 -7.87
C THR A 631 38.01 -23.41 -9.34
N ARG A 632 37.15 -22.47 -9.77
CA ARG A 632 36.54 -22.46 -11.11
C ARG A 632 36.91 -21.25 -11.96
N SER A 633 37.66 -20.27 -11.42
CA SER A 633 38.32 -19.25 -12.25
C SER A 633 39.54 -19.84 -12.95
N PRO A 634 39.72 -19.65 -14.27
CA PRO A 634 40.99 -19.95 -14.94
C PRO A 634 42.14 -19.24 -14.20
N ARG A 635 43.18 -20.02 -13.84
CA ARG A 635 44.29 -19.63 -12.96
C ARG A 635 44.87 -18.24 -13.25
N ARG A 636 44.92 -17.39 -12.21
CA ARG A 636 46.14 -16.70 -11.74
C ARG A 636 45.97 -16.40 -10.25
N ALA A 637 46.66 -17.18 -9.42
CA ALA A 637 46.66 -17.09 -7.96
C ALA A 637 47.39 -15.83 -7.41
N SER A 638 47.91 -14.95 -8.28
CA SER A 638 48.73 -13.79 -7.89
C SER A 638 47.95 -12.57 -7.41
N ASP A 639 46.66 -12.46 -7.71
CA ASP A 639 45.93 -11.19 -7.52
C ASP A 639 45.28 -11.06 -6.13
N TYR A 640 45.14 -12.15 -5.38
CA TYR A 640 44.45 -12.16 -4.08
C TYR A 640 45.36 -12.20 -2.85
N GLN A 641 46.63 -12.64 -2.98
CA GLN A 641 47.58 -12.57 -1.86
C GLN A 641 47.92 -11.11 -1.47
N ASN A 642 47.69 -10.14 -2.36
CA ASN A 642 47.84 -8.73 -2.04
C ASN A 642 46.64 -8.11 -1.28
N VAL A 643 45.53 -8.85 -1.10
CA VAL A 643 44.35 -8.35 -0.35
C VAL A 643 44.45 -8.69 1.16
N PHE A 644 45.24 -9.71 1.53
CA PHE A 644 45.28 -10.23 2.90
C PHE A 644 46.61 -10.00 3.65
N SER A 645 47.56 -9.24 3.10
CA SER A 645 48.85 -9.02 3.79
C SER A 645 49.49 -7.66 3.46
N LYS A 646 49.24 -6.67 4.32
CA LYS A 646 50.25 -5.76 4.91
C LYS A 646 49.58 -4.70 5.78
N GLU A 647 49.47 -5.00 7.08
CA GLU A 647 49.60 -3.99 8.13
C GLU A 647 51.00 -4.16 8.71
N GLU A 648 51.84 -3.11 8.65
CA GLU A 648 52.70 -2.66 9.75
C GLU A 648 53.47 -1.36 9.34
N PRO A 649 53.90 -0.53 10.32
CA PRO A 649 53.91 0.92 10.18
C PRO A 649 55.32 1.49 9.97
N HIS A 650 55.49 2.50 9.10
CA HIS A 650 56.63 3.42 9.18
C HIS A 650 56.29 4.84 8.66
N GLN A 651 56.39 5.80 9.56
CA GLN A 651 56.72 7.22 9.29
C GLN A 651 58.26 7.39 9.32
N PRO A 652 58.83 8.58 9.03
CA PRO A 652 58.53 9.53 7.96
C PRO A 652 59.83 9.95 7.21
N GLY A 653 59.73 10.45 5.97
CA GLY A 653 60.85 11.20 5.38
C GLY A 653 60.77 11.44 3.88
N GLY A 654 60.98 12.70 3.49
CA GLY A 654 61.63 13.06 2.23
C GLY A 654 60.73 13.43 1.05
N SER A 655 60.69 14.73 0.77
CA SER A 655 60.22 15.42 -0.42
C SER A 655 60.77 14.87 -1.75
N GLU A 656 59.94 14.81 -2.81
CA GLU A 656 60.06 15.63 -4.05
C GLU A 656 59.07 15.24 -5.17
N GLN A 657 58.27 16.25 -5.57
CA GLN A 657 57.80 16.67 -6.89
C GLN A 657 57.20 15.71 -7.96
N SER A 658 55.93 16.02 -8.24
CA SER A 658 55.28 16.24 -9.55
C SER A 658 55.07 15.09 -10.57
N GLY A 659 53.80 14.71 -10.72
CA GLY A 659 53.26 13.99 -11.87
C GLY A 659 51.80 13.58 -11.63
N GLY A 660 50.84 14.49 -11.89
CA GLY A 660 49.41 14.21 -11.72
C GLY A 660 48.86 13.25 -12.80
N PRO A 661 47.87 12.40 -12.50
CA PRO A 661 47.23 11.55 -13.50
C PRO A 661 46.22 12.35 -14.35
N PRO A 662 45.97 11.93 -15.61
CA PRO A 662 45.15 12.70 -16.56
C PRO A 662 43.65 12.62 -16.26
N SER A 663 42.95 13.72 -16.56
CA SER A 663 41.50 13.93 -16.47
C SER A 663 40.73 13.15 -17.56
N TYR A 664 39.54 12.67 -17.22
CA TYR A 664 38.67 11.76 -18.00
C TYR A 664 37.95 12.42 -19.20
N ALA A 665 38.52 13.45 -19.82
CA ALA A 665 37.87 14.21 -20.89
C ALA A 665 38.22 13.75 -22.33
N ASP A 666 39.19 12.85 -22.52
CA ASP A 666 39.80 12.62 -23.84
C ASP A 666 39.36 11.36 -24.61
N VAL A 667 38.29 10.66 -24.20
CA VAL A 667 37.89 9.38 -24.85
C VAL A 667 36.69 9.51 -25.82
N MET A 668 36.10 10.70 -25.97
CA MET A 668 35.01 10.89 -26.95
C MET A 668 35.50 11.64 -28.18
N LYS A 669 35.98 10.89 -29.20
CA LYS A 669 35.94 11.26 -30.62
C LYS A 669 36.47 10.11 -31.48
N LYS A 670 35.58 9.41 -32.19
CA LYS A 670 35.78 8.93 -33.56
C LYS A 670 34.48 8.36 -34.14
N ASP A 671 33.87 9.22 -34.96
CA ASP A 671 33.20 9.00 -36.24
C ASP A 671 32.41 7.71 -36.52
N VAL A 672 31.12 7.94 -36.74
CA VAL A 672 30.14 7.09 -37.44
C VAL A 672 30.12 7.49 -38.92
N PRO A 673 29.91 6.56 -39.86
CA PRO A 673 29.14 6.86 -41.06
C PRO A 673 27.84 6.05 -41.07
N GLY A 674 26.73 6.77 -41.24
CA GLY A 674 25.42 6.20 -41.42
C GLY A 674 25.12 5.88 -42.88
N GLU A 675 24.18 4.97 -43.09
CA GLU A 675 23.21 5.06 -44.18
C GLU A 675 21.97 4.24 -43.84
N ALA A 676 20.81 4.85 -44.06
CA ALA A 676 19.49 4.29 -43.85
C ALA A 676 18.95 3.75 -45.17
N VAL A 677 18.37 2.55 -45.19
CA VAL A 677 17.36 2.17 -46.20
C VAL A 677 16.28 1.30 -45.56
N ALA A 678 15.04 1.76 -45.72
CA ALA A 678 13.80 1.10 -45.36
C ALA A 678 13.45 -0.06 -46.31
N GLY A 679 12.72 -1.06 -45.82
CA GLY A 679 12.11 -2.08 -46.67
C GLY A 679 11.36 -3.17 -45.91
N GLN A 680 10.08 -2.94 -45.64
CA GLN A 680 9.13 -4.01 -45.29
C GLN A 680 9.06 -5.07 -46.41
N ARG A 681 9.02 -6.37 -46.04
CA ARG A 681 8.17 -7.39 -46.70
C ARG A 681 8.08 -8.70 -45.89
N ASN A 682 6.89 -8.88 -45.35
CA ASN A 682 6.07 -10.06 -45.07
C ASN A 682 6.48 -11.48 -45.63
N ILE A 683 6.27 -12.49 -44.75
CA ILE A 683 5.88 -13.94 -44.87
C ILE A 683 6.82 -14.99 -45.56
N PRO A 684 6.69 -16.32 -45.30
CA PRO A 684 6.38 -17.11 -44.08
C PRO A 684 7.37 -18.29 -43.79
N PHE A 685 7.21 -18.87 -42.59
CA PHE A 685 7.47 -20.25 -42.16
C PHE A 685 7.67 -21.33 -43.27
N GLN A 686 8.79 -22.05 -43.25
CA GLN A 686 8.86 -23.44 -43.72
C GLN A 686 9.86 -24.28 -42.91
N SER A 687 9.31 -25.35 -42.37
CA SER A 687 9.93 -26.48 -41.68
C SER A 687 10.98 -27.20 -42.54
N ARG A 688 12.12 -27.56 -41.94
CA ARG A 688 12.88 -28.73 -42.40
C ARG A 688 13.59 -29.44 -41.25
N SER A 689 12.96 -30.53 -40.83
CA SER A 689 13.57 -31.62 -40.06
C SER A 689 14.70 -32.27 -40.85
N LYS A 690 15.85 -32.47 -40.21
CA LYS A 690 16.78 -33.56 -40.56
C LYS A 690 17.41 -34.13 -39.29
N SER A 691 16.99 -35.35 -39.03
CA SER A 691 17.60 -36.33 -38.14
C SER A 691 18.94 -36.80 -38.67
N SER A 692 19.97 -36.85 -37.84
CA SER A 692 21.10 -37.76 -38.03
C SER A 692 21.77 -38.06 -36.70
N SER A 693 21.53 -39.25 -36.18
CA SER A 693 22.33 -39.90 -35.14
C SER A 693 23.68 -40.36 -35.70
N PRO A 694 24.71 -40.50 -34.83
CA PRO A 694 25.49 -41.73 -34.85
C PRO A 694 25.78 -42.31 -33.46
N LYS A 695 25.76 -43.65 -33.38
CA LYS A 695 26.48 -44.51 -32.40
C LYS A 695 27.96 -44.60 -32.86
N SER A 696 29.01 -44.93 -32.10
CA SER A 696 29.21 -45.78 -30.90
C SER A 696 30.63 -45.56 -30.31
N GLU A 697 30.74 -45.80 -28.99
CA GLU A 697 31.78 -46.54 -28.23
C GLU A 697 33.21 -45.99 -27.97
N ASP A 698 33.45 -45.91 -26.64
CA ASP A 698 34.62 -46.28 -25.82
C ASP A 698 35.89 -45.41 -25.78
N ASP A 699 36.07 -44.74 -24.63
CA ASP A 699 37.25 -44.93 -23.77
C ASP A 699 36.88 -44.64 -22.30
N ASP A 700 37.09 -45.64 -21.46
CA ASP A 700 36.99 -45.62 -19.99
C ASP A 700 38.11 -44.75 -19.40
N ASP A 701 37.75 -43.83 -18.49
CA ASP A 701 38.65 -43.48 -17.39
C ASP A 701 37.84 -43.17 -16.12
N SER A 702 37.93 -44.10 -15.16
CA SER A 702 37.25 -44.07 -13.88
C SER A 702 37.94 -43.10 -12.90
N SER A 703 37.13 -42.25 -12.25
CA SER A 703 37.33 -41.59 -10.93
C SER A 703 37.04 -40.07 -10.88
N SER A 704 35.80 -39.69 -11.18
CA SER A 704 35.12 -38.67 -10.39
C SER A 704 33.63 -38.97 -10.43
N SER A 705 32.90 -38.89 -9.31
CA SER A 705 31.45 -38.83 -9.37
C SER A 705 31.08 -37.47 -9.98
N GLY A 706 31.18 -37.37 -11.31
CA GLY A 706 30.88 -36.15 -12.04
C GLY A 706 29.44 -35.78 -11.77
N SER A 707 29.20 -34.64 -11.13
CA SER A 707 27.86 -34.11 -10.97
C SER A 707 27.18 -34.09 -12.34
N LYS A 708 25.99 -34.70 -12.42
CA LYS A 708 25.16 -34.79 -13.63
C LYS A 708 24.85 -33.41 -14.24
N PHE A 709 25.01 -32.34 -13.45
CA PHE A 709 24.76 -30.96 -13.85
C PHE A 709 26.05 -30.15 -13.77
N HIS A 710 26.39 -29.45 -14.86
CA HIS A 710 27.62 -28.66 -14.95
C HIS A 710 27.33 -27.16 -15.09
N HIS A 711 28.04 -26.33 -14.34
CA HIS A 711 28.01 -24.87 -14.51
C HIS A 711 29.20 -24.44 -15.38
N THR A 712 28.91 -23.94 -16.58
CA THR A 712 29.96 -23.42 -17.46
C THR A 712 30.43 -22.08 -16.94
N TRP A 713 31.70 -21.99 -16.52
CA TRP A 713 32.24 -20.75 -15.98
C TRP A 713 32.33 -19.66 -17.05
N ALA A 714 31.72 -18.51 -16.78
CA ALA A 714 31.72 -17.36 -17.68
C ALA A 714 32.09 -16.07 -16.95
N LYS A 715 32.28 -14.99 -17.72
CA LYS A 715 32.51 -13.65 -17.17
C LYS A 715 31.41 -13.24 -16.18
N GLY A 716 30.15 -13.61 -16.47
CA GLY A 716 29.01 -13.42 -15.58
C GLY A 716 29.10 -14.14 -14.24
N SER A 717 29.66 -15.35 -14.21
CA SER A 717 29.87 -16.13 -12.97
C SER A 717 30.79 -15.36 -12.00
N LYS A 718 31.91 -14.84 -12.52
CA LYS A 718 32.85 -14.03 -11.73
C LYS A 718 32.21 -12.72 -11.25
N VAL A 719 31.37 -12.08 -12.07
CA VAL A 719 30.64 -10.87 -11.69
C VAL A 719 29.66 -11.14 -10.54
N LEU A 720 28.87 -12.22 -10.63
CA LEU A 720 27.96 -12.62 -9.57
C LEU A 720 28.70 -12.93 -8.27
N CYS A 721 29.78 -13.72 -8.30
CA CYS A 721 30.60 -14.01 -7.12
C CYS A 721 31.12 -12.73 -6.46
N ARG A 722 31.68 -11.80 -7.26
CA ARG A 722 32.21 -10.53 -6.75
C ARG A 722 31.12 -9.65 -6.14
N TYR A 723 29.93 -9.64 -6.73
CA TYR A 723 28.79 -8.91 -6.18
C TYR A 723 28.34 -9.50 -4.82
N LEU A 724 28.16 -10.81 -4.73
CA LEU A 724 27.77 -11.47 -3.48
C LEU A 724 28.85 -11.32 -2.38
N LEU A 725 30.14 -11.42 -2.73
CA LEU A 725 31.25 -11.13 -1.81
C LEU A 725 31.17 -9.69 -1.26
N ALA A 726 30.89 -8.72 -2.13
CA ALA A 726 30.77 -7.32 -1.72
C ALA A 726 29.63 -7.12 -0.71
N LEU A 727 28.48 -7.77 -0.91
CA LEU A 727 27.35 -7.73 0.03
C LEU A 727 27.69 -8.37 1.38
N CYS A 728 28.36 -9.53 1.38
CA CYS A 728 28.84 -10.16 2.62
C CYS A 728 29.80 -9.24 3.38
N GLN A 729 30.80 -8.71 2.69
CA GLN A 729 31.82 -7.85 3.28
C GLN A 729 31.23 -6.54 3.80
N ARG A 730 30.32 -5.91 3.04
CA ARG A 730 29.58 -4.72 3.49
C ARG A 730 28.83 -5.00 4.79
N SER A 731 28.12 -6.13 4.86
CA SER A 731 27.33 -6.53 6.02
C SER A 731 28.20 -6.92 7.23
N LEU A 732 29.42 -7.42 6.99
CA LEU A 732 30.44 -7.65 8.02
C LEU A 732 31.17 -6.37 8.47
N GLY A 733 30.99 -5.25 7.77
CA GLY A 733 31.66 -3.97 8.04
C GLY A 733 33.03 -3.80 7.36
N ASP A 734 33.46 -4.73 6.51
CA ASP A 734 34.67 -4.58 5.69
C ASP A 734 34.37 -3.77 4.43
N LEU A 735 34.21 -2.45 4.63
CA LEU A 735 33.84 -1.53 3.55
C LEU A 735 34.91 -1.43 2.47
N LYS A 736 36.20 -1.62 2.81
CA LYS A 736 37.31 -1.51 1.85
C LYS A 736 37.25 -2.66 0.83
N GLN A 737 37.12 -3.90 1.29
CA GLN A 737 37.01 -5.03 0.36
C GLN A 737 35.69 -5.01 -0.40
N ALA A 738 34.60 -4.62 0.28
CA ALA A 738 33.30 -4.46 -0.37
C ALA A 738 33.39 -3.47 -1.54
N GLU A 739 34.01 -2.30 -1.32
CA GLU A 739 34.23 -1.29 -2.36
C GLU A 739 35.07 -1.82 -3.52
N ALA A 740 36.16 -2.55 -3.24
CA ALA A 740 36.99 -3.14 -4.28
C ALA A 740 36.21 -4.12 -5.17
N ASN A 741 35.35 -4.94 -4.55
CA ASN A 741 34.50 -5.88 -5.27
C ASN A 741 33.36 -5.18 -6.04
N PHE A 742 32.70 -4.18 -5.46
CA PHE A 742 31.70 -3.38 -6.18
C PHE A 742 32.31 -2.65 -7.37
N ARG A 743 33.47 -2.00 -7.19
CA ARG A 743 34.20 -1.32 -8.26
C ARG A 743 34.49 -2.27 -9.42
N TYR A 744 34.92 -3.50 -9.13
CA TYR A 744 35.11 -4.53 -10.16
C TYR A 744 33.80 -4.83 -10.90
N VAL A 745 32.69 -5.07 -10.18
CA VAL A 745 31.39 -5.39 -10.79
C VAL A 745 30.89 -4.24 -11.66
N VAL A 746 30.95 -3.00 -11.16
CA VAL A 746 30.50 -1.80 -11.87
C VAL A 746 31.34 -1.48 -13.11
N SER A 747 32.60 -1.94 -13.14
CA SER A 747 33.44 -1.84 -14.34
C SER A 747 33.09 -2.86 -15.43
N GLN A 748 32.18 -3.80 -15.16
CA GLN A 748 31.72 -4.81 -16.13
C GLN A 748 30.38 -4.41 -16.78
N THR A 749 30.29 -3.20 -17.34
CA THR A 749 29.05 -2.66 -17.94
C THR A 749 28.54 -3.47 -19.12
N ASP A 750 29.42 -4.18 -19.81
CA ASP A 750 29.13 -4.86 -21.07
C ASP A 750 28.76 -6.34 -20.84
N VAL A 751 28.67 -6.75 -19.57
CA VAL A 751 28.56 -8.15 -19.16
C VAL A 751 27.24 -8.38 -18.45
N VAL A 752 26.52 -9.40 -18.92
CA VAL A 752 25.25 -9.92 -18.38
C VAL A 752 24.07 -8.95 -18.55
N PRO A 753 23.05 -9.30 -19.36
CA PRO A 753 21.72 -8.73 -19.19
C PRO A 753 21.18 -9.16 -17.82
N GLY A 754 20.87 -8.22 -16.93
CA GLY A 754 20.32 -8.57 -15.62
C GLY A 754 20.47 -7.48 -14.56
N ASN A 755 20.06 -7.83 -13.35
CA ASN A 755 19.97 -6.95 -12.18
C ASN A 755 21.29 -6.74 -11.42
N VAL A 756 22.31 -7.60 -11.60
CA VAL A 756 23.53 -7.59 -10.75
C VAL A 756 24.31 -6.27 -10.83
N VAL A 757 24.70 -5.82 -12.03
CA VAL A 757 25.48 -4.58 -12.19
C VAL A 757 24.68 -3.32 -11.78
N PRO A 758 23.39 -3.19 -12.16
CA PRO A 758 22.53 -2.12 -11.66
C PRO A 758 22.47 -2.05 -10.12
N TYR A 759 22.24 -3.19 -9.45
CA TYR A 759 22.19 -3.23 -7.99
C TYR A 759 23.56 -2.99 -7.35
N ALA A 760 24.66 -3.43 -7.96
CA ALA A 760 26.01 -3.10 -7.49
C ALA A 760 26.27 -1.58 -7.54
N CYS A 761 25.77 -0.88 -8.58
CA CYS A 761 25.82 0.59 -8.63
C CYS A 761 25.00 1.22 -7.50
N PHE A 762 23.80 0.70 -7.23
CA PHE A 762 22.96 1.17 -6.13
C PHE A 762 23.61 0.98 -4.76
N GLU A 763 24.14 -0.22 -4.48
CA GLU A 763 24.76 -0.58 -3.21
C GLU A 763 26.02 0.25 -2.96
N TRP A 764 26.91 0.32 -3.95
CA TRP A 764 28.13 1.12 -3.86
C TRP A 764 27.81 2.61 -3.74
N GLY A 765 26.90 3.12 -4.57
CA GLY A 765 26.46 4.50 -4.52
C GLY A 765 25.88 4.87 -3.15
N SER A 766 25.02 3.99 -2.60
CA SER A 766 24.42 4.16 -1.27
C SER A 766 25.45 4.21 -0.16
N MET A 767 26.52 3.40 -0.25
CA MET A 767 27.64 3.39 0.70
C MET A 767 28.39 4.73 0.68
N LEU A 768 28.68 5.26 -0.52
CA LEU A 768 29.41 6.53 -0.70
C LEU A 768 28.63 7.78 -0.25
N LEU A 769 27.30 7.70 -0.09
CA LEU A 769 26.49 8.80 0.45
C LEU A 769 26.72 9.08 1.95
N SER A 770 27.44 8.21 2.65
CA SER A 770 27.70 8.36 4.09
C SER A 770 28.76 9.42 4.42
N SER A 771 29.52 9.90 3.42
CA SER A 771 30.55 10.94 3.57
C SER A 771 30.37 12.05 2.54
N GLU A 772 30.57 13.30 2.97
CA GLU A 772 30.44 14.49 2.12
C GLU A 772 31.48 14.52 0.98
N SER A 773 32.66 13.94 1.19
CA SER A 773 33.72 13.88 0.17
C SER A 773 33.40 12.90 -0.97
N THR A 774 32.67 11.82 -0.67
CA THR A 774 32.36 10.74 -1.61
C THR A 774 30.95 10.83 -2.17
N SER A 775 30.07 11.65 -1.58
CA SER A 775 28.68 11.78 -2.01
C SER A 775 28.51 12.16 -3.49
N PRO A 776 29.37 12.98 -4.13
CA PRO A 776 29.22 13.26 -5.57
C PRO A 776 29.42 12.03 -6.45
N GLU A 777 30.34 11.13 -6.09
CA GLU A 777 30.51 9.85 -6.79
C GLU A 777 29.32 8.93 -6.51
N GLY A 778 28.86 8.89 -5.25
CA GLY A 778 27.68 8.12 -4.86
C GLY A 778 26.43 8.49 -5.66
N LEU A 779 26.17 9.79 -5.83
CA LEU A 779 25.05 10.28 -6.65
C LEU A 779 25.17 9.89 -8.13
N ASN A 780 26.38 9.86 -8.69
CA ASN A 780 26.62 9.39 -10.07
C ASN A 780 26.30 7.90 -10.22
N LEU A 781 26.71 7.09 -9.25
CA LEU A 781 26.42 5.65 -9.26
C LEU A 781 24.93 5.36 -9.13
N LEU A 782 24.20 6.13 -8.31
CA LEU A 782 22.74 6.01 -8.22
C LEU A 782 22.05 6.39 -9.54
N GLU A 783 22.50 7.43 -10.22
CA GLU A 783 22.03 7.80 -11.57
C GLU A 783 22.26 6.65 -12.56
N LYS A 784 23.51 6.19 -12.63
CA LYS A 784 23.91 5.08 -13.50
C LYS A 784 23.08 3.82 -13.24
N SER A 785 22.71 3.54 -11.98
CA SER A 785 21.97 2.33 -11.60
C SER A 785 20.61 2.18 -12.31
N ILE A 786 19.95 3.29 -12.66
CA ILE A 786 18.62 3.27 -13.29
C ILE A 786 18.66 3.42 -14.82
N ASP A 787 19.84 3.74 -15.38
CA ASP A 787 20.05 3.93 -16.82
C ASP A 787 20.35 2.62 -17.58
N PHE A 788 20.49 1.51 -16.85
CA PHE A 788 20.68 0.20 -17.45
C PHE A 788 19.43 -0.31 -18.18
N PRO A 789 19.58 -1.24 -19.16
CA PRO A 789 18.46 -1.91 -19.80
C PRO A 789 17.49 -2.55 -18.82
N SER A 790 16.23 -2.72 -19.25
CA SER A 790 15.19 -3.34 -18.42
C SER A 790 15.57 -4.74 -17.97
N HIS A 791 15.27 -5.04 -16.70
CA HIS A 791 15.53 -6.32 -16.04
C HIS A 791 14.39 -6.61 -15.04
N GLU A 792 14.35 -7.83 -14.51
CA GLU A 792 13.20 -8.40 -13.78
C GLU A 792 12.81 -7.57 -12.55
N PHE A 793 13.79 -6.96 -11.87
CA PHE A 793 13.62 -6.16 -10.66
C PHE A 793 13.80 -4.65 -10.87
N GLN A 794 13.62 -4.13 -12.10
CA GLN A 794 13.89 -2.73 -12.42
C GLN A 794 12.96 -1.76 -11.67
N THR A 795 11.67 -2.09 -11.53
CA THR A 795 10.71 -1.25 -10.78
C THR A 795 11.13 -1.11 -9.32
N ARG A 796 11.57 -2.22 -8.69
CA ARG A 796 12.11 -2.22 -7.33
C ARG A 796 13.37 -1.36 -7.21
N LEU A 797 14.30 -1.50 -8.16
CA LEU A 797 15.55 -0.72 -8.16
C LEU A 797 15.26 0.78 -8.22
N LYS A 798 14.37 1.20 -9.12
CA LYS A 798 13.94 2.61 -9.22
C LYS A 798 13.31 3.12 -7.91
N PHE A 799 12.48 2.28 -7.26
CA PHE A 799 11.91 2.61 -5.96
C PHE A 799 12.99 2.84 -4.89
N VAL A 800 13.92 1.89 -4.70
CA VAL A 800 14.96 2.02 -3.65
C VAL A 800 15.93 3.17 -3.93
N VAL A 801 16.24 3.45 -5.20
CA VAL A 801 17.04 4.63 -5.60
C VAL A 801 16.31 5.92 -5.24
N SER A 802 15.02 6.03 -5.58
CA SER A 802 14.18 7.19 -5.24
C SER A 802 14.15 7.44 -3.73
N GLU A 803 13.89 6.40 -2.94
CA GLU A 803 13.83 6.51 -1.48
C GLU A 803 15.19 6.87 -0.87
N ARG A 804 16.29 6.27 -1.38
CA ARG A 804 17.63 6.59 -0.92
C ARG A 804 18.00 8.05 -1.18
N LEU A 805 17.67 8.56 -2.36
CA LEU A 805 17.86 9.98 -2.71
C LEU A 805 17.01 10.90 -1.82
N ARG A 806 15.75 10.53 -1.54
CA ARG A 806 14.88 11.29 -0.64
C ARG A 806 15.45 11.37 0.78
N MET A 807 15.95 10.25 1.31
CA MET A 807 16.60 10.20 2.63
C MET A 807 17.84 11.09 2.68
N PHE A 808 18.70 11.01 1.64
CA PHE A 808 19.90 11.84 1.57
C PHE A 808 19.58 13.33 1.42
N ARG A 809 18.54 13.70 0.65
CA ARG A 809 18.04 15.08 0.57
C ARG A 809 17.67 15.62 1.95
N ARG A 810 16.88 14.85 2.70
CA ARG A 810 16.40 15.26 4.02
C ARG A 810 17.54 15.41 5.01
N ALA A 811 18.54 14.53 4.96
CA ALA A 811 19.76 14.68 5.74
C ALA A 811 20.50 15.99 5.38
N CYS A 812 20.67 16.29 4.10
CA CYS A 812 21.29 17.53 3.64
C CYS A 812 20.49 18.78 4.07
N GLU A 813 19.16 18.75 3.99
CA GLU A 813 18.29 19.87 4.44
C GLU A 813 18.41 20.13 5.94
N ASN A 814 18.45 19.07 6.76
CA ASN A 814 18.69 19.17 8.19
C ASN A 814 20.09 19.74 8.48
N ASP A 815 21.11 19.27 7.76
CA ASP A 815 22.49 19.76 7.90
C ASP A 815 22.59 21.24 7.51
N LEU A 816 21.98 21.67 6.40
CA LEU A 816 21.92 23.08 5.98
C LEU A 816 21.23 23.97 7.00
N SER A 817 20.19 23.46 7.67
CA SER A 817 19.52 24.19 8.76
C SER A 817 20.42 24.33 10.00
N SER A 818 21.42 23.46 10.15
CA SER A 818 22.37 23.47 11.27
C SER A 818 23.72 24.12 10.96
N LYS A 819 24.17 24.09 9.69
CA LYS A 819 25.47 24.55 9.18
C LYS A 819 25.33 24.90 7.69
N ALA A 820 25.55 26.16 7.30
CA ALA A 820 25.48 26.56 5.89
C ALA A 820 26.78 26.17 5.13
N SER A 821 26.79 25.03 4.43
CA SER A 821 27.89 24.57 3.56
C SER A 821 27.53 24.68 2.07
N THR A 822 28.49 25.10 1.23
CA THR A 822 28.33 25.18 -0.24
C THR A 822 28.15 23.78 -0.87
N THR A 823 28.80 22.77 -0.31
CA THR A 823 28.75 21.39 -0.79
C THR A 823 27.38 20.77 -0.58
N SER A 824 26.74 21.00 0.58
CA SER A 824 25.37 20.56 0.84
C SER A 824 24.38 21.16 -0.16
N ALA A 825 24.56 22.43 -0.54
CA ALA A 825 23.71 23.07 -1.55
C ALA A 825 23.88 22.47 -2.96
N LEU A 826 25.11 22.11 -3.36
CA LEU A 826 25.38 21.42 -4.62
C LEU A 826 24.74 20.02 -4.64
N ASN A 827 24.91 19.27 -3.55
CA ASN A 827 24.30 17.96 -3.36
C ASN A 827 22.77 18.05 -3.45
N LEU A 828 22.13 19.05 -2.81
CA LEU A 828 20.69 19.26 -2.92
C LEU A 828 20.24 19.52 -4.36
N ARG A 829 20.98 20.33 -5.13
CA ARG A 829 20.68 20.57 -6.55
C ARG A 829 20.74 19.27 -7.34
N ARG A 830 21.81 18.49 -7.17
CA ARG A 830 21.98 17.21 -7.86
C ARG A 830 20.91 16.20 -7.46
N VAL A 831 20.56 16.11 -6.18
CA VAL A 831 19.46 15.26 -5.70
C VAL A 831 18.11 15.75 -6.23
N SER A 832 17.93 17.05 -6.45
CA SER A 832 16.74 17.59 -7.13
C SER A 832 16.70 17.22 -8.61
N GLU A 833 17.84 17.23 -9.30
CA GLU A 833 17.94 16.79 -10.69
C GLU A 833 17.73 15.28 -10.82
N LEU A 834 18.31 14.47 -9.94
CA LEU A 834 18.14 13.01 -9.94
C LEU A 834 16.75 12.58 -9.55
N LEU A 835 16.15 13.23 -8.54
CA LEU A 835 14.74 12.95 -8.26
C LEU A 835 13.86 13.39 -9.42
N ARG A 836 14.23 14.43 -10.18
CA ARG A 836 13.60 14.68 -11.48
C ARG A 836 13.86 13.53 -12.43
N THR A 837 15.08 13.01 -12.64
CA THR A 837 15.38 11.92 -13.61
C THR A 837 14.70 10.60 -13.29
N VAL A 838 14.66 10.23 -12.01
CA VAL A 838 13.84 9.13 -11.50
C VAL A 838 12.35 9.40 -11.73
N GLN A 839 11.96 10.68 -11.76
CA GLN A 839 10.64 11.19 -12.14
C GLN A 839 10.52 11.59 -13.64
N ILE A 840 11.50 11.34 -14.54
CA ILE A 840 11.54 12.06 -15.83
C ILE A 840 10.53 11.52 -16.84
N GLN A 841 9.53 12.38 -16.99
CA GLN A 841 8.99 13.04 -18.19
C GLN A 841 8.30 12.16 -19.24
N PRO A 842 7.03 12.47 -19.55
CA PRO A 842 6.33 11.88 -20.65
C PRO A 842 7.05 12.25 -21.96
N LYS A 843 7.55 11.24 -22.67
CA LYS A 843 7.48 11.28 -24.13
C LYS A 843 6.04 10.99 -24.56
#